data_AF-Q8NJX6-F1
#
_entry.id   AF-Q8NJX6-F1
#
_cell.length_a   1.000
_cell.length_b   1.000
_cell.length_c   1.000
_cell.angle_alpha   90.00
_cell.angle_beta   90.00
_cell.angle_gamma   90.00
#
_symmetry.space_group_name_H-M   'P 1'
#
loop_
_entity.id
_entity.type
_entity.pdbx_description
1 polymer ?
#
loop_
_entity_poly.entity_id
_entity_poly.type
_entity_poly.pdbx_seq_one_letter_code
_entity_poly.pdbx_strand_id
1 'polypeptide(L)'
;SAVAALVAPMAVGAKSQDYARHIELSLLFYEAQRSGKLPENNRIYWRHDSMLDAGADNKVDLTGGYYDAGDNVKFNFPQAAALTLLAWSGWYYADGYKEAGQWEYILDAVRWGADYFVKCHTGKNELYVQVGKGATDHGFWYPPEYIQYDHPSYKITASAPGSEVAGDTASFLAAASILFKEEDPSYSANLLKHAIEIYDFADAYRGEYIKAVPDAQGFYSNWSGYNDELAFGALWLYRATGESKYMDKFSKIADASYGEQDTKAYGTCTGPISWDDKRPGAYILAAIVTGDEKRKQQAYWYCDNVLTQPRTPGGLWYDSNLSKWASNRYASNAAAMLAMFANYLPKTDSKRSKYVDFVKKQTDYILGDNPMKINYVVGAEANSPKAVHHRAASGTYDSQDTNARPTDYNIFTLWGALAGGPGPKDEYTDSRKNYEMNEVALDYNAAFQTNLAFLVKEGYNKPDPDSVKVHDRSFPKKADTPDITVEVTDKTIEVSTGSNMMCSSWCVEFTTDYKIEAVHDCIMYQSGPDYIICNRRESNFLDGKGTPQVIKYQGSNGQGPLTIDESVVMCDGWHAPQSSHKPMYKPENGRKYKVVGSGGVGNTTPLFEQSECWPAFLCGGSTSPKTTTIKKTTTTTKKSDPTNSNSCFSVAQGYPCCGAGIPVSYEDDSGQWGIENGNWCGIAPIKESCGDYPCCTGCDVQYTDDKKWGVENNNWCLIKEDKCQGSSGTVTCTGQNLGYPCCDTCEAIYTDESGKWGIKNGDWCGLKSSC
;
A
#
# COMPACT_ATOMS: atom_id res chain seq x y z
N SER A 1 -14.79 -8.89 -36.51
CA SER A 1 -15.86 -8.22 -35.73
C SER A 1 -15.52 -8.30 -34.27
N ALA A 2 -15.31 -7.16 -33.63
CA ALA A 2 -14.92 -7.05 -32.23
C ALA A 2 -16.12 -7.39 -31.33
N VAL A 3 -15.92 -8.31 -30.38
CA VAL A 3 -16.88 -8.59 -29.32
C VAL A 3 -16.65 -7.52 -28.25
N ALA A 4 -17.60 -6.61 -28.11
CA ALA A 4 -17.62 -5.63 -27.03
C ALA A 4 -17.87 -6.36 -25.70
N ALA A 5 -16.89 -6.37 -24.81
CA ALA A 5 -17.09 -6.78 -23.43
C ALA A 5 -17.93 -5.70 -22.72
N LEU A 6 -19.11 -6.09 -22.22
CA LEU A 6 -19.92 -5.26 -21.34
C LEU A 6 -19.15 -5.06 -20.02
N VAL A 7 -18.60 -3.86 -19.85
CA VAL A 7 -18.00 -3.40 -18.60
C VAL A 7 -19.14 -3.16 -17.61
N ALA A 8 -19.17 -3.92 -16.51
CA ALA A 8 -20.03 -3.61 -15.37
C ALA A 8 -19.69 -2.21 -14.84
N PRO A 9 -20.68 -1.39 -14.40
CA PRO A 9 -20.38 -0.08 -13.84
C PRO A 9 -19.50 -0.28 -12.59
N MET A 10 -18.24 0.15 -12.68
CA MET A 10 -17.37 0.24 -11.50
C MET A 10 -18.05 1.18 -10.51
N ALA A 11 -18.28 0.68 -9.28
CA ALA A 11 -18.69 1.51 -8.16
C ALA A 11 -17.76 2.74 -8.08
N VAL A 12 -18.34 3.91 -7.84
CA VAL A 12 -17.60 5.17 -7.66
C VAL A 12 -16.75 5.01 -6.40
N GLY A 13 -15.49 4.59 -6.54
CA GLY A 13 -14.55 4.52 -5.42
C GLY A 13 -14.36 5.93 -4.84
N ALA A 14 -14.62 6.09 -3.54
CA ALA A 14 -14.39 7.37 -2.88
C ALA A 14 -12.91 7.77 -2.90
N LYS A 15 -12.70 9.09 -2.82
CA LYS A 15 -11.40 9.71 -2.60
C LYS A 15 -11.10 9.62 -1.10
N SER A 16 -10.06 8.89 -0.71
CA SER A 16 -9.71 8.82 0.71
C SER A 16 -9.03 10.12 1.16
N GLN A 17 -9.46 10.64 2.32
CA GLN A 17 -8.80 11.76 3.03
C GLN A 17 -8.34 11.33 4.43
N ASP A 18 -8.27 10.02 4.67
CA ASP A 18 -7.73 9.43 5.89
C ASP A 18 -6.20 9.35 5.80
N TYR A 19 -5.55 10.52 5.87
CA TYR A 19 -4.10 10.61 5.81
C TYR A 19 -3.43 9.86 6.97
N ALA A 20 -4.05 9.83 8.15
CA ALA A 20 -3.53 9.10 9.32
C ALA A 20 -3.42 7.60 9.04
N ARG A 21 -4.44 6.99 8.42
CA ARG A 21 -4.39 5.60 7.96
C ARG A 21 -3.25 5.36 6.96
N HIS A 22 -3.03 6.30 6.05
CA HIS A 22 -1.98 6.16 5.04
C HIS A 22 -0.56 6.32 5.64
N ILE A 23 -0.39 7.07 6.74
CA ILE A 23 0.87 7.12 7.51
C ILE A 23 1.20 5.73 8.06
N GLU A 24 0.21 5.06 8.66
CA GLU A 24 0.36 3.70 9.19
C GLU A 24 0.74 2.70 8.09
N LEU A 25 -0.03 2.69 7.00
CA LEU A 25 0.21 1.83 5.85
C LEU A 25 1.64 2.02 5.31
N SER A 26 2.05 3.25 5.06
CA SER A 26 3.37 3.55 4.54
C SER A 26 4.50 3.12 5.49
N LEU A 27 4.29 3.12 6.81
CA LEU A 27 5.26 2.56 7.77
C LEU A 27 5.31 1.03 7.76
N LEU A 28 4.19 0.35 7.46
CA LEU A 28 4.19 -1.09 7.21
C LEU A 28 5.00 -1.45 5.95
N PHE A 29 4.98 -0.60 4.92
CA PHE A 29 5.86 -0.79 3.76
C PHE A 29 7.35 -0.76 4.16
N TYR A 30 7.78 0.20 4.97
CA TYR A 30 9.17 0.21 5.45
C TYR A 30 9.52 -1.06 6.23
N GLU A 31 8.64 -1.56 7.10
CA GLU A 31 8.87 -2.85 7.77
C GLU A 31 8.98 -4.01 6.78
N ALA A 32 8.16 -4.00 5.73
CA ALA A 32 8.19 -5.00 4.68
C ALA A 32 9.44 -4.94 3.80
N GLN A 33 10.23 -3.86 3.87
CA GLN A 33 11.54 -3.72 3.20
C GLN A 33 12.73 -4.12 4.08
N ARG A 34 12.54 -4.44 5.37
CA ARG A 34 13.67 -4.73 6.28
C ARG A 34 14.51 -5.92 5.83
N SER A 35 15.83 -5.80 5.94
CA SER A 35 16.82 -6.87 5.73
C SER A 35 17.52 -7.21 7.05
N GLY A 36 18.07 -8.41 7.19
CA GLY A 36 18.73 -8.87 8.42
C GLY A 36 17.80 -9.69 9.31
N LYS A 37 18.15 -9.79 10.59
CA LYS A 37 17.33 -10.46 11.61
C LYS A 37 16.17 -9.56 12.01
N LEU A 38 14.95 -9.99 11.76
CA LEU A 38 13.75 -9.23 12.09
C LEU A 38 13.46 -9.27 13.60
N PRO A 39 12.84 -8.22 14.17
CA PRO A 39 12.53 -8.19 15.59
C PRO A 39 11.36 -9.12 15.92
N GLU A 40 11.25 -9.56 17.17
CA GLU A 40 10.17 -10.46 17.62
C GLU A 40 8.77 -9.86 17.46
N ASN A 41 8.66 -8.52 17.51
CA ASN A 41 7.44 -7.77 17.26
C ASN A 41 7.23 -7.41 15.78
N ASN A 42 7.91 -8.10 14.84
CA ASN A 42 7.71 -7.90 13.40
C ASN A 42 6.24 -8.07 13.06
N ARG A 43 5.66 -7.03 12.45
CA ARG A 43 4.25 -7.04 12.07
C ARG A 43 4.09 -7.86 10.80
N ILE A 44 5.00 -7.71 9.83
CA ILE A 44 4.87 -8.29 8.48
C ILE A 44 5.02 -9.82 8.50
N TYR A 45 3.91 -10.53 8.64
CA TYR A 45 3.86 -11.98 8.89
C TYR A 45 4.53 -12.86 7.82
N TRP A 46 4.67 -12.36 6.59
CA TRP A 46 5.25 -13.07 5.45
C TRP A 46 6.72 -12.67 5.18
N ARG A 47 7.30 -11.81 6.02
CA ARG A 47 8.72 -11.47 6.00
C ARG A 47 9.44 -12.17 7.15
N HIS A 48 10.63 -12.68 6.86
CA HIS A 48 11.48 -13.37 7.85
C HIS A 48 12.93 -12.93 7.73
N ASP A 49 13.77 -13.53 8.57
CA ASP A 49 15.22 -13.31 8.58
C ASP A 49 15.84 -13.54 7.20
N SER A 50 16.62 -12.57 6.73
CA SER A 50 17.24 -12.58 5.41
C SER A 50 18.60 -11.88 5.41
N MET A 51 19.50 -12.26 4.49
CA MET A 51 20.88 -11.72 4.40
C MET A 51 21.61 -11.64 5.76
N LEU A 52 21.52 -12.70 6.56
CA LEU A 52 22.12 -12.76 7.92
C LEU A 52 23.65 -12.78 7.92
N ASP A 53 24.28 -12.93 6.76
CA ASP A 53 25.72 -12.96 6.53
C ASP A 53 26.21 -11.73 5.73
N ALA A 54 25.38 -10.71 5.55
CA ALA A 54 25.78 -9.44 4.93
C ALA A 54 27.04 -8.87 5.61
N GLY A 55 28.08 -8.58 4.83
CA GLY A 55 29.37 -8.08 5.32
C GLY A 55 30.41 -9.15 5.68
N ALA A 56 30.03 -10.43 5.71
CA ALA A 56 30.96 -11.52 6.07
C ALA A 56 32.14 -11.64 5.09
N ASP A 57 31.92 -11.31 3.82
CA ASP A 57 32.96 -11.22 2.77
C ASP A 57 34.09 -10.23 3.11
N ASN A 58 33.79 -9.26 3.99
CA ASN A 58 34.72 -8.25 4.47
C ASN A 58 35.00 -8.33 5.98
N LYS A 59 34.52 -9.37 6.68
CA LYS A 59 34.66 -9.55 8.14
C LYS A 59 34.04 -8.41 8.96
N VAL A 60 32.93 -7.86 8.48
CA VAL A 60 32.13 -6.83 9.17
C VAL A 60 30.68 -7.30 9.27
N ASP A 61 29.92 -6.74 10.21
CA ASP A 61 28.47 -6.96 10.28
C ASP A 61 27.76 -5.86 9.49
N LEU A 62 27.16 -6.21 8.36
CA LEU A 62 26.31 -5.31 7.57
C LEU A 62 24.86 -5.81 7.50
N THR A 63 24.43 -6.62 8.46
CA THR A 63 23.02 -7.02 8.61
C THR A 63 22.17 -5.84 9.06
N GLY A 64 20.88 -5.83 8.70
CA GLY A 64 19.97 -4.70 8.94
C GLY A 64 19.74 -3.87 7.68
N GLY A 65 19.14 -2.69 7.84
CA GLY A 65 18.83 -1.78 6.74
C GLY A 65 17.65 -2.27 5.91
N TYR A 66 17.45 -1.64 4.76
CA TYR A 66 16.31 -1.87 3.90
C TYR A 66 16.73 -2.28 2.50
N TYR A 67 15.95 -3.18 1.90
CA TYR A 67 15.95 -3.40 0.46
C TYR A 67 15.39 -2.18 -0.25
N ASP A 68 15.98 -1.83 -1.38
CA ASP A 68 15.76 -0.56 -2.06
C ASP A 68 14.35 -0.45 -2.67
N ALA A 69 13.97 -1.44 -3.48
CA ALA A 69 12.75 -1.42 -4.27
C ALA A 69 12.05 -2.79 -4.28
N GLY A 70 11.62 -3.28 -5.45
CA GLY A 70 11.17 -4.65 -5.65
C GLY A 70 12.27 -5.72 -5.61
N ASP A 71 13.52 -5.32 -5.39
CA ASP A 71 14.74 -6.11 -5.43
C ASP A 71 15.32 -6.38 -4.04
N ASN A 72 16.44 -7.11 -3.98
CA ASN A 72 17.09 -7.43 -2.71
C ASN A 72 18.44 -6.74 -2.53
N VAL A 73 18.76 -5.72 -3.34
CA VAL A 73 19.98 -4.94 -3.16
C VAL A 73 19.76 -3.85 -2.12
N LYS A 74 20.79 -3.61 -1.30
CA LYS A 74 20.83 -2.48 -0.37
C LYS A 74 21.64 -1.36 -0.99
N PHE A 75 21.00 -0.51 -1.79
CA PHE A 75 21.64 0.69 -2.34
C PHE A 75 21.60 1.82 -1.31
N ASN A 76 22.77 2.20 -0.76
CA ASN A 76 22.77 3.14 0.36
C ASN A 76 22.56 4.60 -0.05
N PHE A 77 22.81 4.97 -1.31
CA PHE A 77 22.57 6.33 -1.79
C PHE A 77 21.08 6.72 -1.75
N PRO A 78 20.17 6.01 -2.45
CA PRO A 78 18.73 6.29 -2.34
C PRO A 78 18.16 6.01 -0.94
N GLN A 79 18.65 4.98 -0.25
CA GLN A 79 18.21 4.68 1.10
C GLN A 79 18.53 5.83 2.08
N ALA A 80 19.74 6.40 2.04
CA ALA A 80 20.10 7.53 2.90
C ALA A 80 19.25 8.77 2.58
N ALA A 81 19.02 9.06 1.30
CA ALA A 81 18.16 10.18 0.89
C ALA A 81 16.70 10.00 1.38
N ALA A 82 16.12 8.82 1.18
CA ALA A 82 14.77 8.49 1.63
C ALA A 82 14.63 8.61 3.15
N LEU A 83 15.57 8.03 3.90
CA LEU A 83 15.53 8.06 5.36
C LEU A 83 15.84 9.44 5.93
N THR A 84 16.61 10.29 5.22
CA THR A 84 16.76 11.72 5.60
C THR A 84 15.42 12.44 5.56
N LEU A 85 14.61 12.21 4.53
CA LEU A 85 13.26 12.78 4.44
C LEU A 85 12.31 12.24 5.51
N LEU A 86 12.38 10.94 5.83
CA LEU A 86 11.61 10.36 6.94
C LEU A 86 12.02 10.95 8.30
N ALA A 87 13.32 11.06 8.58
CA ALA A 87 13.81 11.66 9.81
C ALA A 87 13.44 13.14 9.93
N TRP A 88 13.54 13.90 8.81
CA TRP A 88 13.07 15.28 8.75
C TRP A 88 11.56 15.35 9.03
N SER A 89 10.77 14.50 8.39
CA SER A 89 9.32 14.42 8.59
C SER A 89 8.97 14.15 10.05
N GLY A 90 9.58 13.12 10.66
CA GLY A 90 9.38 12.78 12.08
C GLY A 90 9.74 13.95 13.00
N TRP A 91 10.87 14.62 12.75
CA TRP A 91 11.29 15.77 13.57
C TRP A 91 10.33 16.97 13.42
N TYR A 92 9.94 17.28 12.18
CA TYR A 92 9.24 18.52 11.86
C TYR A 92 7.71 18.41 12.01
N TYR A 93 7.17 17.19 11.98
CA TYR A 93 5.75 16.89 12.07
C TYR A 93 5.41 15.89 13.18
N ALA A 94 6.18 15.88 14.27
CA ALA A 94 5.95 14.99 15.41
C ALA A 94 4.49 14.97 15.89
N ASP A 95 3.82 16.12 15.94
CA ASP A 95 2.41 16.22 16.32
C ASP A 95 1.48 15.47 15.35
N GLY A 96 1.75 15.51 14.04
CA GLY A 96 0.97 14.77 13.04
C GLY A 96 1.11 13.26 13.18
N TYR A 97 2.32 12.77 13.48
CA TYR A 97 2.53 11.35 13.77
C TYR A 97 1.90 10.93 15.10
N LYS A 98 1.95 11.78 16.14
CA LYS A 98 1.31 11.51 17.44
C LYS A 98 -0.21 11.48 17.31
N GLU A 99 -0.79 12.41 16.55
CA GLU A 99 -2.22 12.43 16.24
C GLU A 99 -2.66 11.18 15.45
N ALA A 100 -1.83 10.72 14.51
CA ALA A 100 -2.09 9.48 13.77
C ALA A 100 -1.83 8.19 14.58
N GLY A 101 -1.30 8.29 15.82
CA GLY A 101 -0.90 7.12 16.61
C GLY A 101 0.32 6.37 16.05
N GLN A 102 1.13 7.04 15.22
CA GLN A 102 2.26 6.44 14.48
C GLN A 102 3.64 6.89 14.96
N TRP A 103 3.73 7.59 16.10
CA TRP A 103 5.00 8.14 16.61
C TRP A 103 6.07 7.08 16.86
N GLU A 104 5.71 5.97 17.51
CA GLU A 104 6.67 4.90 17.82
C GLU A 104 7.16 4.20 16.54
N TYR A 105 6.29 4.04 15.54
CA TYR A 105 6.65 3.36 14.28
C TYR A 105 7.53 4.22 13.37
N ILE A 106 7.36 5.56 13.34
CA ILE A 106 8.31 6.42 12.61
C ILE A 106 9.68 6.44 13.30
N LEU A 107 9.72 6.45 14.64
CA LEU A 107 10.97 6.30 15.38
C LEU A 107 11.63 4.95 15.07
N ASP A 108 10.88 3.85 15.10
CA ASP A 108 11.41 2.52 14.80
C ASP A 108 11.93 2.40 13.35
N ALA A 109 11.21 2.96 12.38
CA ALA A 109 11.64 2.99 10.98
C ALA A 109 12.96 3.76 10.79
N VAL A 110 13.10 4.94 11.42
CA VAL A 110 14.34 5.72 11.36
C VAL A 110 15.47 5.03 12.11
N ARG A 111 15.18 4.42 13.27
CA ARG A 111 16.18 3.71 14.09
C ARG A 111 16.77 2.53 13.33
N TRP A 112 15.94 1.71 12.69
CA TRP A 112 16.37 0.54 11.91
C TRP A 112 17.40 0.91 10.82
N GLY A 113 17.14 2.01 10.10
CA GLY A 113 18.08 2.51 9.10
C GLY A 113 19.35 3.08 9.72
N ALA A 114 19.23 3.86 10.80
CA ALA A 114 20.37 4.48 11.49
C ALA A 114 21.31 3.44 12.10
N ASP A 115 20.78 2.37 12.70
CA ASP A 115 21.58 1.26 13.23
C ASP A 115 22.42 0.60 12.12
N TYR A 116 21.82 0.39 10.93
CA TYR A 116 22.54 -0.13 9.78
C TYR A 116 23.62 0.83 9.26
N PHE A 117 23.34 2.12 9.14
CA PHE A 117 24.35 3.09 8.69
C PHE A 117 25.50 3.27 9.68
N VAL A 118 25.24 3.14 10.99
CA VAL A 118 26.29 3.09 12.01
C VAL A 118 27.21 1.88 11.79
N LYS A 119 26.65 0.70 11.46
CA LYS A 119 27.43 -0.50 11.10
C LYS A 119 28.24 -0.31 9.82
N CYS A 120 27.69 0.37 8.81
CA CYS A 120 28.37 0.66 7.55
C CYS A 120 29.59 1.59 7.71
N HIS A 121 29.64 2.42 8.75
CA HIS A 121 30.75 3.32 9.04
C HIS A 121 31.80 2.62 9.92
N THR A 122 32.67 1.85 9.27
CA THR A 122 33.65 0.96 9.92
C THR A 122 34.95 1.67 10.29
N GLY A 123 35.18 2.88 9.79
CA GLY A 123 36.31 3.73 10.16
C GLY A 123 36.17 5.14 9.60
N LYS A 124 36.97 6.08 10.11
CA LYS A 124 36.82 7.53 9.79
C LYS A 124 36.74 7.87 8.31
N ASN A 125 37.43 7.12 7.45
CA ASN A 125 37.43 7.31 6.00
C ASN A 125 37.02 6.02 5.27
N GLU A 126 36.12 5.23 5.86
CA GLU A 126 35.64 3.97 5.31
C GLU A 126 34.14 3.83 5.56
N LEU A 127 33.36 3.75 4.48
CA LEU A 127 31.90 3.62 4.52
C LEU A 127 31.42 2.58 3.52
N TYR A 128 30.67 1.59 3.98
CA TYR A 128 29.96 0.65 3.11
C TYR A 128 28.72 1.31 2.51
N VAL A 129 28.58 1.21 1.19
CA VAL A 129 27.59 1.96 0.39
C VAL A 129 26.68 1.04 -0.44
N GLN A 130 26.98 -0.24 -0.49
CA GLN A 130 26.13 -1.22 -1.15
C GLN A 130 26.37 -2.62 -0.59
N VAL A 131 25.29 -3.40 -0.43
CA VAL A 131 25.36 -4.85 -0.21
C VAL A 131 24.48 -5.53 -1.26
N GLY A 132 25.04 -6.51 -1.96
CA GLY A 132 24.43 -7.11 -3.14
C GLY A 132 24.94 -6.47 -4.43
N LYS A 133 24.90 -7.24 -5.52
CA LYS A 133 25.29 -6.79 -6.87
C LYS A 133 24.05 -6.74 -7.75
N GLY A 134 23.64 -5.55 -8.19
CA GLY A 134 22.38 -5.34 -8.89
C GLY A 134 22.24 -6.18 -10.15
N ALA A 135 23.29 -6.30 -10.96
CA ALA A 135 23.25 -7.13 -12.16
C ALA A 135 22.98 -8.62 -11.86
N THR A 136 23.50 -9.13 -10.73
CA THR A 136 23.25 -10.52 -10.32
C THR A 136 21.86 -10.65 -9.71
N ASP A 137 21.52 -9.77 -8.77
CA ASP A 137 20.23 -9.75 -8.08
C ASP A 137 19.04 -9.66 -9.05
N HIS A 138 19.15 -8.82 -10.08
CA HIS A 138 18.12 -8.62 -11.09
C HIS A 138 18.04 -9.74 -12.12
N GLY A 139 19.02 -10.66 -12.11
CA GLY A 139 18.94 -11.92 -12.84
C GLY A 139 17.99 -12.94 -12.20
N PHE A 140 17.64 -12.76 -10.93
CA PHE A 140 16.80 -13.68 -10.15
C PHE A 140 15.55 -12.98 -9.62
N TRP A 141 14.46 -13.74 -9.56
CA TRP A 141 13.24 -13.32 -8.89
C TRP A 141 13.07 -14.11 -7.60
N TYR A 142 13.91 -13.87 -6.60
CA TYR A 142 13.79 -14.52 -5.29
C TYR A 142 13.31 -13.54 -4.23
N PRO A 143 12.41 -13.93 -3.33
CA PRO A 143 12.26 -13.22 -2.08
C PRO A 143 13.58 -13.28 -1.28
N PRO A 144 13.81 -12.31 -0.38
CA PRO A 144 15.09 -12.13 0.28
C PRO A 144 15.48 -13.30 1.20
N GLU A 145 14.50 -14.01 1.76
CA GLU A 145 14.71 -15.17 2.65
C GLU A 145 15.30 -16.38 1.91
N TYR A 146 15.23 -16.40 0.58
CA TYR A 146 15.58 -17.55 -0.26
C TYR A 146 16.66 -17.22 -1.30
N ILE A 147 17.40 -16.12 -1.12
CA ILE A 147 18.55 -15.79 -1.97
C ILE A 147 19.61 -16.90 -1.87
N GLN A 148 20.12 -17.35 -3.03
CA GLN A 148 21.18 -18.35 -3.15
C GLN A 148 22.43 -17.84 -3.88
N TYR A 149 22.42 -16.60 -4.36
CA TYR A 149 23.55 -15.97 -5.02
C TYR A 149 24.36 -15.13 -4.04
N ASP A 150 25.63 -14.90 -4.36
CA ASP A 150 26.51 -14.05 -3.55
C ASP A 150 26.02 -12.60 -3.53
N HIS A 151 26.02 -11.99 -2.35
CA HIS A 151 25.70 -10.58 -2.10
C HIS A 151 26.93 -9.81 -1.58
N PRO A 152 27.89 -9.46 -2.45
CA PRO A 152 29.13 -8.80 -2.04
C PRO A 152 28.88 -7.41 -1.42
N SER A 153 29.79 -7.00 -0.53
CA SER A 153 29.72 -5.70 0.14
C SER A 153 30.72 -4.72 -0.45
N TYR A 154 30.24 -3.53 -0.84
CA TYR A 154 31.04 -2.48 -1.47
C TYR A 154 31.18 -1.26 -0.57
N LYS A 155 32.36 -0.64 -0.62
CA LYS A 155 32.70 0.51 0.22
C LYS A 155 33.43 1.60 -0.56
N ILE A 156 33.34 2.80 -0.03
CA ILE A 156 34.15 3.95 -0.41
C ILE A 156 35.24 4.19 0.64
N THR A 157 36.36 4.74 0.18
CA THR A 157 37.54 5.03 1.01
C THR A 157 38.20 6.34 0.59
N ALA A 158 39.20 6.82 1.33
CA ALA A 158 40.01 7.97 0.92
C ALA A 158 40.63 7.85 -0.49
N SER A 159 40.99 6.62 -0.93
CA SER A 159 41.55 6.37 -2.27
C SER A 159 40.49 6.12 -3.35
N ALA A 160 39.25 5.84 -2.96
CA ALA A 160 38.12 5.58 -3.84
C ALA A 160 36.87 6.25 -3.22
N PRO A 161 36.78 7.60 -3.27
CA PRO A 161 35.76 8.35 -2.54
C PRO A 161 34.38 8.28 -3.20
N GLY A 162 33.36 8.65 -2.42
CA GLY A 162 31.98 8.82 -2.87
C GLY A 162 31.28 9.87 -2.02
N SER A 163 31.43 11.14 -2.42
CA SER A 163 30.97 12.29 -1.62
C SER A 163 29.46 12.41 -1.57
N GLU A 164 28.73 11.94 -2.59
CA GLU A 164 27.27 12.00 -2.64
C GLU A 164 26.69 11.10 -1.56
N VAL A 165 26.96 9.80 -1.66
CA VAL A 165 26.43 8.79 -0.73
C VAL A 165 26.91 9.02 0.70
N ALA A 166 28.14 9.50 0.90
CA ALA A 166 28.62 9.88 2.22
C ALA A 166 27.92 11.14 2.75
N GLY A 167 27.73 12.17 1.91
CA GLY A 167 27.02 13.40 2.26
C GLY A 167 25.56 13.14 2.66
N ASP A 168 24.87 12.25 1.96
CA ASP A 168 23.52 11.82 2.31
C ASP A 168 23.47 10.96 3.56
N THR A 169 24.42 10.03 3.73
CA THR A 169 24.50 9.23 4.95
C THR A 169 24.70 10.13 6.17
N ALA A 170 25.57 11.14 6.05
CA ALA A 170 25.75 12.14 7.10
C ALA A 170 24.50 12.99 7.33
N SER A 171 23.82 13.42 6.26
CA SER A 171 22.55 14.16 6.35
C SER A 171 21.49 13.36 7.12
N PHE A 172 21.36 12.07 6.79
CA PHE A 172 20.43 11.17 7.46
C PHE A 172 20.75 11.03 8.95
N LEU A 173 21.99 10.68 9.30
CA LEU A 173 22.38 10.46 10.69
C LEU A 173 22.30 11.76 11.51
N ALA A 174 22.58 12.92 10.90
CA ALA A 174 22.38 14.21 11.54
C ALA A 174 20.88 14.52 11.78
N ALA A 175 20.01 14.31 10.79
CA ALA A 175 18.56 14.47 10.93
C ALA A 175 17.99 13.50 11.98
N ALA A 176 18.40 12.24 11.96
CA ALA A 176 18.03 11.24 12.95
C ALA A 176 18.52 11.60 14.36
N SER A 177 19.73 12.14 14.51
CA SER A 177 20.23 12.62 15.81
C SER A 177 19.32 13.70 16.41
N ILE A 178 18.75 14.58 15.58
CA ILE A 178 17.81 15.61 16.02
C ILE A 178 16.48 14.98 16.44
N LEU A 179 15.97 14.03 15.65
CA LEU A 179 14.73 13.31 15.96
C LEU A 179 14.82 12.58 17.32
N PHE A 180 15.93 11.89 17.59
CA PHE A 180 16.12 11.14 18.83
C PHE A 180 16.65 11.97 20.00
N LYS A 181 16.86 13.29 19.83
CA LYS A 181 17.54 14.10 20.85
C LYS A 181 16.88 14.03 22.23
N GLU A 182 15.55 14.06 22.26
CA GLU A 182 14.77 13.99 23.51
C GLU A 182 14.32 12.55 23.84
N GLU A 183 14.16 11.70 22.83
CA GLU A 183 13.70 10.31 22.98
C GLU A 183 14.81 9.38 23.51
N ASP A 184 16.05 9.59 23.05
CA ASP A 184 17.24 8.80 23.41
C ASP A 184 18.53 9.64 23.22
N PRO A 185 18.89 10.47 24.21
CA PRO A 185 20.01 11.42 24.08
C PRO A 185 21.37 10.74 23.84
N SER A 186 21.58 9.54 24.37
CA SER A 186 22.84 8.80 24.21
C SER A 186 22.97 8.27 22.78
N TYR A 187 21.88 7.70 22.25
CA TYR A 187 21.83 7.27 20.86
C TYR A 187 21.96 8.46 19.91
N SER A 188 21.24 9.56 20.18
CA SER A 188 21.36 10.82 19.43
C SER A 188 22.82 11.31 19.33
N ALA A 189 23.55 11.34 20.45
CA ALA A 189 24.96 11.73 20.45
C ALA A 189 25.85 10.78 19.63
N ASN A 190 25.56 9.47 19.66
CA ASN A 190 26.25 8.48 18.83
C ASN A 190 26.00 8.71 17.34
N LEU A 191 24.74 8.92 16.93
CA LEU A 191 24.41 9.21 15.54
C LEU A 191 25.09 10.49 15.04
N LEU A 192 25.08 11.55 15.86
CA LEU A 192 25.72 12.81 15.51
C LEU A 192 27.24 12.65 15.33
N LYS A 193 27.90 11.86 16.17
CA LYS A 193 29.33 11.54 16.02
C LYS A 193 29.61 10.91 14.65
N HIS A 194 28.86 9.88 14.27
CA HIS A 194 29.00 9.23 12.97
C HIS A 194 28.71 10.20 11.82
N ALA A 195 27.67 11.03 11.93
CA ALA A 195 27.33 12.04 10.93
C ALA A 195 28.47 13.03 10.67
N ILE A 196 29.12 13.51 11.73
CA ILE A 196 30.26 14.43 11.64
C ILE A 196 31.46 13.76 10.96
N GLU A 197 31.83 12.55 11.40
CA GLU A 197 32.98 11.83 10.85
C GLU A 197 32.78 11.49 9.36
N ILE A 198 31.60 11.02 8.98
CA ILE A 198 31.26 10.70 7.58
C ILE A 198 31.25 11.95 6.70
N TYR A 199 30.69 13.07 7.19
CA TYR A 199 30.67 14.31 6.43
C TYR A 199 32.07 14.88 6.23
N ASP A 200 32.91 14.84 7.27
CA ASP A 200 34.31 15.29 7.16
C ASP A 200 35.07 14.42 6.15
N PHE A 201 34.81 13.11 6.10
CA PHE A 201 35.32 12.22 5.05
C PHE A 201 34.83 12.63 3.65
N ALA A 202 33.51 12.85 3.49
CA ALA A 202 32.89 13.22 2.22
C ALA A 202 33.46 14.51 1.62
N ASP A 203 33.69 15.52 2.48
CA ASP A 203 34.18 16.84 2.09
C ASP A 203 35.70 16.87 1.86
N ALA A 204 36.46 16.09 2.65
CA ALA A 204 37.92 16.02 2.53
C ALA A 204 38.38 15.23 1.28
N TYR A 205 37.66 14.17 0.92
CA TYR A 205 37.99 13.30 -0.21
C TYR A 205 36.86 13.35 -1.24
N ARG A 206 36.93 14.32 -2.15
CA ARG A 206 35.86 14.57 -3.11
C ARG A 206 35.91 13.64 -4.33
N GLY A 207 34.83 12.94 -4.60
CA GLY A 207 34.69 12.13 -5.82
C GLY A 207 33.36 11.39 -5.91
N GLU A 208 33.15 10.72 -7.04
CA GLU A 208 31.88 10.08 -7.36
C GLU A 208 31.90 8.60 -6.95
N TYR A 209 30.91 8.15 -6.16
CA TYR A 209 30.92 6.79 -5.60
C TYR A 209 30.85 5.69 -6.67
N ILE A 210 30.21 5.96 -7.81
CA ILE A 210 30.12 5.01 -8.93
C ILE A 210 31.49 4.64 -9.51
N LYS A 211 32.54 5.43 -9.26
CA LYS A 211 33.92 5.06 -9.63
C LYS A 211 34.49 4.00 -8.70
N ALA A 212 34.09 4.02 -7.43
CA ALA A 212 34.43 2.99 -6.44
C ALA A 212 33.53 1.75 -6.57
N VAL A 213 32.25 1.96 -6.94
CA VAL A 213 31.22 0.92 -7.07
C VAL A 213 30.54 1.02 -8.45
N PRO A 214 31.19 0.55 -9.54
CA PRO A 214 30.65 0.65 -10.89
C PRO A 214 29.32 -0.08 -11.11
N ASP A 215 29.02 -1.08 -10.29
CA ASP A 215 27.75 -1.82 -10.35
C ASP A 215 26.54 -0.89 -10.17
N ALA A 216 26.65 0.14 -9.33
CA ALA A 216 25.56 1.05 -9.04
C ALA A 216 25.22 2.00 -10.21
N GLN A 217 26.11 2.15 -11.20
CA GLN A 217 25.92 3.07 -12.33
C GLN A 217 24.68 2.75 -13.17
N GLY A 218 24.29 1.47 -13.24
CA GLY A 218 23.08 1.05 -13.96
C GLY A 218 21.76 1.32 -13.23
N PHE A 219 21.83 1.71 -11.96
CA PHE A 219 20.67 1.81 -11.06
C PHE A 219 20.56 3.22 -10.48
N TYR A 220 21.57 3.63 -9.71
CA TYR A 220 21.64 4.91 -9.00
C TYR A 220 22.90 5.69 -9.39
N SER A 221 22.98 6.08 -10.67
CA SER A 221 24.07 6.92 -11.18
C SER A 221 24.05 8.31 -10.55
N ASN A 222 25.21 8.96 -10.52
CA ASN A 222 25.33 10.37 -10.09
C ASN A 222 25.07 11.31 -11.28
N TRP A 223 23.92 12.00 -11.27
CA TRP A 223 23.55 12.98 -12.30
C TRP A 223 23.76 14.43 -11.85
N SER A 224 23.53 14.75 -10.58
CA SER A 224 23.59 16.11 -10.00
C SER A 224 24.98 16.56 -9.55
N GLY A 225 25.91 15.63 -9.31
CA GLY A 225 27.21 15.90 -8.70
C GLY A 225 27.28 15.43 -7.24
N TYR A 226 28.05 16.12 -6.41
CA TYR A 226 28.10 15.91 -4.95
C TYR A 226 27.94 17.21 -4.16
N ASN A 227 27.86 18.35 -4.87
CA ASN A 227 27.87 19.66 -4.22
C ASN A 227 26.58 19.88 -3.43
N ASP A 228 25.47 19.37 -3.94
CA ASP A 228 24.17 19.43 -3.30
C ASP A 228 24.07 18.54 -2.07
N GLU A 229 24.63 17.32 -2.04
CA GLU A 229 24.72 16.53 -0.81
C GLU A 229 25.66 17.17 0.22
N LEU A 230 26.80 17.73 -0.21
CA LEU A 230 27.71 18.43 0.69
C LEU A 230 27.06 19.70 1.27
N ALA A 231 26.30 20.45 0.47
CA ALA A 231 25.56 21.62 0.93
C ALA A 231 24.42 21.22 1.89
N PHE A 232 23.66 20.18 1.56
CA PHE A 232 22.56 19.70 2.37
C PHE A 232 23.03 19.09 3.70
N GLY A 233 24.10 18.28 3.67
CA GLY A 233 24.73 17.72 4.87
C GLY A 233 25.33 18.79 5.78
N ALA A 234 25.90 19.86 5.21
CA ALA A 234 26.35 21.02 5.99
C ALA A 234 25.17 21.68 6.73
N LEU A 235 24.02 21.86 6.08
CA LEU A 235 22.84 22.45 6.73
C LEU A 235 22.31 21.57 7.86
N TRP A 236 22.27 20.25 7.68
CA TRP A 236 21.86 19.32 8.72
C TRP A 236 22.82 19.30 9.91
N LEU A 237 24.13 19.31 9.65
CA LEU A 237 25.13 19.39 10.73
C LEU A 237 25.11 20.75 11.43
N TYR A 238 24.91 21.85 10.70
CA TYR A 238 24.67 23.15 11.30
C TYR A 238 23.45 23.12 12.21
N ARG A 239 22.35 22.52 11.75
CA ARG A 239 21.12 22.39 12.56
C ARG A 239 21.34 21.56 13.83
N ALA A 240 22.11 20.47 13.74
CA ALA A 240 22.34 19.56 14.84
C ALA A 240 23.35 20.11 15.87
N THR A 241 24.38 20.82 15.42
CA THR A 241 25.53 21.25 16.25
C THR A 241 25.50 22.73 16.63
N GLY A 242 24.93 23.59 15.78
CA GLY A 242 25.07 25.06 15.88
C GLY A 242 26.45 25.59 15.49
N GLU A 243 27.37 24.77 14.99
CA GLU A 243 28.73 25.20 14.64
C GLU A 243 28.77 25.96 13.31
N SER A 244 29.24 27.22 13.33
CA SER A 244 29.27 28.10 12.15
C SER A 244 30.07 27.54 10.97
N LYS A 245 31.08 26.69 11.22
CA LYS A 245 31.90 26.06 10.17
C LYS A 245 31.07 25.33 9.12
N TYR A 246 29.94 24.74 9.51
CA TYR A 246 29.05 24.05 8.57
C TYR A 246 28.26 25.04 7.72
N MET A 247 27.83 26.17 8.29
CA MET A 247 27.21 27.25 7.50
C MET A 247 28.19 27.88 6.51
N ASP A 248 29.47 27.99 6.88
CA ASP A 248 30.53 28.46 5.99
C ASP A 248 30.72 27.49 4.81
N LYS A 249 30.73 26.17 5.07
CA LYS A 249 30.79 25.12 4.03
C LYS A 249 29.59 25.20 3.09
N PHE A 250 28.37 25.30 3.63
CA PHE A 250 27.16 25.48 2.84
C PHE A 250 27.25 26.74 1.95
N SER A 251 27.56 27.89 2.55
CA SER A 251 27.58 29.16 1.82
C SER A 251 28.65 29.18 0.72
N LYS A 252 29.80 28.54 0.96
CA LYS A 252 30.86 28.37 -0.05
C LYS A 252 30.36 27.62 -1.30
N ILE A 253 29.46 26.66 -1.13
CA ILE A 253 28.86 25.91 -2.25
C ILE A 253 27.69 26.70 -2.84
N ALA A 254 26.73 27.09 -2.00
CA ALA A 254 25.47 27.69 -2.43
C ALA A 254 25.64 29.07 -3.09
N ASP A 255 26.70 29.80 -2.74
CA ASP A 255 26.97 31.14 -3.26
C ASP A 255 28.14 31.16 -4.26
N ALA A 256 28.71 29.99 -4.61
CA ALA A 256 29.72 29.90 -5.65
C ALA A 256 29.13 30.24 -7.02
N SER A 257 29.96 30.86 -7.87
CA SER A 257 29.67 31.00 -9.29
C SER A 257 30.17 29.77 -10.03
N TYR A 258 29.24 29.05 -10.64
CA TYR A 258 29.53 27.90 -11.49
C TYR A 258 29.48 28.31 -12.97
N GLY A 259 30.19 27.58 -13.82
CA GLY A 259 30.12 27.82 -15.26
C GLY A 259 28.75 27.47 -15.82
N GLU A 260 28.25 28.23 -16.80
CA GLU A 260 26.90 28.04 -17.38
C GLU A 260 26.66 26.66 -18.01
N GLN A 261 27.72 25.91 -18.30
CA GLN A 261 27.65 24.57 -18.92
C GLN A 261 27.89 23.42 -17.93
N ASP A 262 28.14 23.71 -16.64
CA ASP A 262 28.35 22.65 -15.64
C ASP A 262 27.01 22.06 -15.20
N THR A 263 26.64 20.93 -15.81
CA THR A 263 25.40 20.22 -15.51
C THR A 263 25.38 19.61 -14.11
N LYS A 264 26.53 19.54 -13.42
CA LYS A 264 26.70 19.06 -12.05
C LYS A 264 26.99 20.18 -11.04
N ALA A 265 26.77 21.43 -11.47
CA ALA A 265 26.87 22.58 -10.60
C ALA A 265 25.75 22.58 -9.55
N TYR A 266 26.04 23.14 -8.37
CA TYR A 266 24.97 23.41 -7.40
C TYR A 266 23.91 24.32 -8.04
N GLY A 267 24.26 25.53 -8.49
CA GLY A 267 23.37 26.33 -9.35
C GLY A 267 21.91 26.47 -8.87
N THR A 268 20.99 26.63 -9.83
CA THR A 268 19.54 26.74 -9.59
C THR A 268 18.81 25.49 -10.05
N CYS A 269 17.97 24.92 -9.20
CA CYS A 269 17.09 23.80 -9.52
C CYS A 269 15.61 24.18 -9.34
N THR A 270 14.75 23.74 -10.25
CA THR A 270 13.28 23.89 -10.17
C THR A 270 12.55 22.55 -10.12
N GLY A 271 13.29 21.44 -10.20
CA GLY A 271 12.77 20.08 -10.06
C GLY A 271 12.56 19.71 -8.59
N PRO A 272 11.87 18.58 -8.34
CA PRO A 272 11.65 18.08 -6.98
C PRO A 272 12.97 17.63 -6.33
N ILE A 273 13.00 17.59 -4.99
CA ILE A 273 14.05 16.85 -4.29
C ILE A 273 14.03 15.39 -4.76
N SER A 274 15.16 14.72 -4.83
CA SER A 274 15.22 13.29 -5.15
C SER A 274 16.35 12.59 -4.41
N TRP A 275 16.51 11.29 -4.66
CA TRP A 275 17.68 10.55 -4.22
C TRP A 275 18.98 11.04 -4.85
N ASP A 276 18.94 11.85 -5.92
CA ASP A 276 20.11 12.39 -6.62
C ASP A 276 20.26 13.90 -6.39
N ASP A 277 19.17 14.69 -6.36
CA ASP A 277 19.26 16.15 -6.27
C ASP A 277 18.69 16.71 -4.96
N LYS A 278 19.57 17.30 -4.15
CA LYS A 278 19.26 17.78 -2.78
C LYS A 278 19.08 19.29 -2.72
N ARG A 279 19.28 20.00 -3.82
CA ARG A 279 19.19 21.47 -3.87
C ARG A 279 17.85 22.00 -3.41
N PRO A 280 16.70 21.41 -3.82
CA PRO A 280 15.41 21.81 -3.27
C PRO A 280 15.34 21.72 -1.75
N GLY A 281 15.80 20.60 -1.17
CA GLY A 281 15.88 20.40 0.27
C GLY A 281 16.79 21.43 0.95
N ALA A 282 17.94 21.73 0.34
CA ALA A 282 18.88 22.72 0.85
C ALA A 282 18.31 24.15 0.81
N TYR A 283 17.54 24.53 -0.22
CA TYR A 283 16.87 25.84 -0.26
C TYR A 283 15.88 26.00 0.90
N ILE A 284 15.05 24.99 1.13
CA ILE A 284 14.04 25.02 2.20
C ILE A 284 14.70 24.95 3.58
N LEU A 285 15.64 24.03 3.78
CA LEU A 285 16.32 23.87 5.06
C LEU A 285 17.15 25.12 5.40
N ALA A 286 17.85 25.72 4.44
CA ALA A 286 18.58 26.97 4.67
C ALA A 286 17.65 28.08 5.17
N ALA A 287 16.47 28.24 4.56
CA ALA A 287 15.48 29.22 5.03
C ALA A 287 15.02 28.93 6.47
N ILE A 288 14.76 27.66 6.80
CA ILE A 288 14.33 27.23 8.14
C ILE A 288 15.40 27.50 9.20
N VAL A 289 16.67 27.16 8.92
CA VAL A 289 17.74 27.19 9.93
C VAL A 289 18.40 28.56 10.09
N THR A 290 18.35 29.41 9.06
CA THR A 290 18.93 30.77 9.10
C THR A 290 17.91 31.85 9.41
N GLY A 291 16.69 31.71 8.87
CA GLY A 291 15.67 32.75 8.87
C GLY A 291 16.02 34.04 8.12
N ASP A 292 17.16 34.08 7.41
CA ASP A 292 17.59 35.27 6.69
C ASP A 292 16.79 35.48 5.39
N GLU A 293 16.67 36.75 4.98
CA GLU A 293 15.85 37.11 3.82
C GLU A 293 16.37 36.50 2.52
N LYS A 294 17.70 36.36 2.34
CA LYS A 294 18.26 35.80 1.11
C LYS A 294 17.81 34.35 0.93
N ARG A 295 17.94 33.52 1.97
CA ARG A 295 17.57 32.10 1.92
C ARG A 295 16.05 31.91 1.86
N LYS A 296 15.27 32.74 2.57
CA LYS A 296 13.80 32.74 2.44
C LYS A 296 13.34 33.10 1.02
N GLN A 297 13.95 34.10 0.38
CA GLN A 297 13.60 34.45 -1.00
C GLN A 297 13.97 33.35 -1.98
N GLN A 298 15.07 32.63 -1.75
CA GLN A 298 15.42 31.45 -2.55
C GLN A 298 14.39 30.32 -2.40
N ALA A 299 13.93 30.04 -1.18
CA ALA A 299 12.86 29.08 -0.93
C ALA A 299 11.52 29.50 -1.58
N TYR A 300 11.14 30.77 -1.48
CA TYR A 300 9.97 31.31 -2.18
C TYR A 300 10.07 31.14 -3.69
N TRP A 301 11.20 31.56 -4.27
CA TRP A 301 11.45 31.41 -5.70
C TRP A 301 11.31 29.95 -6.13
N TYR A 302 11.92 29.02 -5.40
CA TYR A 302 11.82 27.60 -5.70
C TYR A 302 10.36 27.11 -5.64
N CYS A 303 9.65 27.37 -4.53
CA CYS A 303 8.26 26.93 -4.36
C CYS A 303 7.33 27.51 -5.44
N ASP A 304 7.51 28.78 -5.81
CA ASP A 304 6.73 29.41 -6.86
C ASP A 304 7.00 28.77 -8.24
N ASN A 305 8.27 28.42 -8.53
CA ASN A 305 8.61 27.72 -9.77
C ASN A 305 7.98 26.32 -9.84
N VAL A 306 7.99 25.56 -8.73
CA VAL A 306 7.33 24.24 -8.66
C VAL A 306 5.86 24.34 -9.03
N LEU A 307 5.16 25.39 -8.59
CA LEU A 307 3.74 25.59 -8.92
C LEU A 307 3.50 25.82 -10.43
N THR A 308 4.49 26.34 -11.16
CA THR A 308 4.39 26.61 -12.60
C THR A 308 4.78 25.43 -13.49
N GLN A 309 5.32 24.36 -12.91
CA GLN A 309 5.73 23.18 -13.67
C GLN A 309 4.54 22.46 -14.34
N PRO A 310 4.80 21.70 -15.43
CA PRO A 310 3.76 20.96 -16.13
C PRO A 310 3.05 19.95 -15.23
N ARG A 311 1.80 19.65 -15.62
CA ARG A 311 0.95 18.66 -14.95
C ARG A 311 0.27 17.79 -15.99
N THR A 312 -0.10 16.57 -15.62
CA THR A 312 -1.03 15.75 -16.40
C THR A 312 -2.39 16.46 -16.53
N PRO A 313 -3.26 16.05 -17.48
CA PRO A 313 -4.63 16.55 -17.56
C PRO A 313 -5.41 16.45 -16.24
N GLY A 314 -5.17 15.40 -15.45
CA GLY A 314 -5.75 15.19 -14.13
C GLY A 314 -5.13 16.02 -13.00
N GLY A 315 -4.03 16.73 -13.26
CA GLY A 315 -3.43 17.69 -12.32
C GLY A 315 -2.26 17.16 -11.48
N LEU A 316 -1.74 15.97 -11.77
CA LEU A 316 -0.52 15.46 -11.14
C LEU A 316 0.69 16.21 -11.69
N TRP A 317 1.59 16.66 -10.82
CA TRP A 317 2.88 17.22 -11.20
C TRP A 317 3.64 16.21 -12.05
N TYR A 318 4.09 16.63 -13.24
CA TYR A 318 4.66 15.71 -14.21
C TYR A 318 5.73 16.38 -15.06
N ASP A 319 6.96 15.89 -14.96
CA ASP A 319 8.07 16.27 -15.82
C ASP A 319 8.36 15.13 -16.80
N SER A 320 8.37 15.40 -18.11
CA SER A 320 8.51 14.34 -19.12
C SER A 320 9.86 13.60 -19.09
N ASN A 321 10.90 14.20 -18.52
CA ASN A 321 12.22 13.59 -18.40
C ASN A 321 12.34 12.76 -17.12
N LEU A 322 11.67 13.20 -16.04
CA LEU A 322 11.73 12.53 -14.73
C LEU A 322 10.58 11.53 -14.54
N SER A 323 9.34 11.99 -14.73
CA SER A 323 8.10 11.28 -14.38
C SER A 323 7.72 10.12 -15.30
N LYS A 324 8.54 9.79 -16.31
CA LYS A 324 8.40 8.51 -17.02
C LYS A 324 8.51 7.33 -16.05
N TRP A 325 9.32 7.48 -15.00
CA TRP A 325 9.49 6.54 -13.92
C TRP A 325 9.06 7.20 -12.61
N ALA A 326 8.10 6.60 -11.91
CA ALA A 326 7.65 7.08 -10.61
C ALA A 326 7.07 8.50 -10.60
N SER A 327 6.08 8.77 -11.45
CA SER A 327 5.38 10.06 -11.45
C SER A 327 4.81 10.44 -10.07
N ASN A 328 4.26 9.47 -9.32
CA ASN A 328 3.75 9.68 -7.96
C ASN A 328 4.84 10.10 -6.97
N ARG A 329 6.04 9.50 -7.07
CA ARG A 329 7.20 9.88 -6.24
C ARG A 329 7.58 11.33 -6.50
N TYR A 330 7.75 11.73 -7.76
CA TYR A 330 8.18 13.09 -8.06
C TYR A 330 7.13 14.14 -7.70
N ALA A 331 5.84 13.85 -7.90
CA ALA A 331 4.77 14.71 -7.43
C ALA A 331 4.75 14.84 -5.90
N SER A 332 4.96 13.73 -5.19
CA SER A 332 5.08 13.72 -3.73
C SER A 332 6.29 14.54 -3.25
N ASN A 333 7.44 14.40 -3.91
CA ASN A 333 8.67 15.11 -3.59
C ASN A 333 8.52 16.62 -3.80
N ALA A 334 7.90 17.03 -4.92
CA ALA A 334 7.58 18.44 -5.18
C ALA A 334 6.67 19.01 -4.09
N ALA A 335 5.60 18.29 -3.75
CA ALA A 335 4.68 18.67 -2.68
C ALA A 335 5.39 18.77 -1.32
N ALA A 336 6.24 17.82 -0.96
CA ALA A 336 6.89 17.79 0.35
C ALA A 336 7.76 19.03 0.62
N MET A 337 8.45 19.54 -0.39
CA MET A 337 9.22 20.78 -0.24
C MET A 337 8.32 21.99 0.04
N LEU A 338 7.16 22.06 -0.62
CA LEU A 338 6.14 23.08 -0.34
C LEU A 338 5.50 22.89 1.04
N ALA A 339 5.28 21.65 1.48
CA ALA A 339 4.78 21.34 2.82
C ALA A 339 5.76 21.81 3.91
N MET A 340 7.05 21.51 3.75
CA MET A 340 8.10 21.91 4.68
C MET A 340 8.23 23.44 4.77
N PHE A 341 8.19 24.13 3.64
CA PHE A 341 8.24 25.59 3.66
C PHE A 341 6.94 26.20 4.19
N ALA A 342 5.77 25.72 3.80
CA ALA A 342 4.49 26.19 4.32
C ALA A 342 4.34 26.01 5.85
N ASN A 343 4.94 24.95 6.41
CA ASN A 343 5.00 24.76 7.85
C ASN A 343 5.90 25.79 8.56
N TYR A 344 7.01 26.20 7.91
CA TYR A 344 7.89 27.25 8.41
C TYR A 344 7.23 28.64 8.39
N LEU A 345 6.43 28.93 7.35
CA LEU A 345 5.81 30.23 7.16
C LEU A 345 4.72 30.53 8.21
N PRO A 346 4.58 31.81 8.63
CA PRO A 346 3.48 32.21 9.49
C PRO A 346 2.13 31.98 8.79
N LYS A 347 1.09 31.67 9.56
CA LYS A 347 -0.26 31.42 9.03
C LYS A 347 -0.83 32.62 8.25
N THR A 348 -0.34 33.83 8.52
CA THR A 348 -0.71 35.09 7.83
C THR A 348 0.03 35.30 6.51
N ASP A 349 0.98 34.44 6.16
CA ASP A 349 1.73 34.59 4.91
C ASP A 349 0.80 34.41 3.70
N SER A 350 0.88 35.35 2.76
CA SER A 350 -0.02 35.43 1.60
C SER A 350 0.13 34.28 0.59
N LYS A 351 1.28 33.58 0.57
CA LYS A 351 1.53 32.46 -0.35
C LYS A 351 1.27 31.10 0.29
N ARG A 352 1.31 31.02 1.62
CA ARG A 352 1.16 29.75 2.36
C ARG A 352 -0.07 28.94 1.96
N SER A 353 -1.24 29.58 1.80
CA SER A 353 -2.47 28.89 1.42
C SER A 353 -2.35 28.18 0.07
N LYS A 354 -1.66 28.78 -0.90
CA LYS A 354 -1.41 28.17 -2.22
C LYS A 354 -0.49 26.97 -2.12
N TYR A 355 0.51 27.02 -1.26
CA TYR A 355 1.42 25.89 -1.03
C TYR A 355 0.70 24.72 -0.37
N VAL A 356 -0.10 24.98 0.67
CA VAL A 356 -0.95 23.97 1.33
C VAL A 356 -1.92 23.33 0.34
N ASP A 357 -2.61 24.14 -0.47
CA ASP A 357 -3.55 23.65 -1.48
C ASP A 357 -2.86 22.75 -2.53
N PHE A 358 -1.66 23.10 -2.97
CA PHE A 358 -0.88 22.25 -3.87
C PHE A 358 -0.53 20.91 -3.23
N VAL A 359 -0.02 20.90 -1.99
CA VAL A 359 0.31 19.67 -1.26
C VAL A 359 -0.91 18.75 -1.17
N LYS A 360 -2.06 19.33 -0.78
CA LYS A 360 -3.32 18.59 -0.67
C LYS A 360 -3.74 18.00 -2.02
N LYS A 361 -3.70 18.79 -3.10
CA LYS A 361 -4.09 18.31 -4.44
C LYS A 361 -3.22 17.16 -4.95
N GLN A 362 -1.90 17.24 -4.76
CA GLN A 362 -1.01 16.16 -5.19
C GLN A 362 -1.23 14.89 -4.35
N THR A 363 -1.42 15.04 -3.04
CA THR A 363 -1.69 13.91 -2.14
C THR A 363 -3.03 13.27 -2.45
N ASP A 364 -4.10 14.06 -2.58
CA ASP A 364 -5.43 13.57 -2.91
C ASP A 364 -5.47 12.89 -4.28
N TYR A 365 -4.71 13.39 -5.27
CA TYR A 365 -4.56 12.71 -6.56
C TYR A 365 -4.04 11.28 -6.35
N ILE A 366 -2.99 11.12 -5.54
CA ILE A 366 -2.40 9.81 -5.24
C ILE A 366 -3.41 8.90 -4.55
N LEU A 367 -4.26 9.46 -3.68
CA LEU A 367 -5.27 8.75 -2.88
C LEU A 367 -6.62 8.53 -3.60
N GLY A 368 -6.69 8.76 -4.91
CA GLY A 368 -7.87 8.45 -5.73
C GLY A 368 -8.58 9.64 -6.38
N ASP A 369 -8.19 10.88 -6.09
CA ASP A 369 -8.67 12.07 -6.81
C ASP A 369 -7.96 12.27 -8.16
N ASN A 370 -8.02 11.23 -8.98
CA ASN A 370 -7.45 11.21 -10.32
C ASN A 370 -8.50 10.77 -11.35
N PRO A 371 -8.23 10.93 -12.66
CA PRO A 371 -9.14 10.51 -13.72
C PRO A 371 -9.44 9.01 -13.71
N MET A 372 -8.49 8.17 -13.29
CA MET A 372 -8.63 6.71 -13.23
C MET A 372 -9.41 6.21 -12.02
N LYS A 373 -9.64 7.07 -11.01
CA LYS A 373 -10.24 6.70 -9.72
C LYS A 373 -9.50 5.54 -9.06
N ILE A 374 -8.17 5.59 -9.06
CA ILE A 374 -7.29 4.58 -8.44
C ILE A 374 -6.59 5.19 -7.24
N ASN A 375 -6.66 4.54 -6.07
CA ASN A 375 -5.74 4.87 -4.98
C ASN A 375 -4.40 4.17 -5.27
N TYR A 376 -3.33 4.90 -5.55
CA TYR A 376 -2.05 4.30 -5.93
C TYR A 376 -1.26 3.69 -4.76
N VAL A 377 -1.80 3.72 -3.54
CA VAL A 377 -1.21 3.09 -2.36
C VAL A 377 -1.72 1.67 -2.22
N VAL A 378 -0.82 0.69 -2.28
CA VAL A 378 -1.15 -0.74 -2.23
C VAL A 378 -1.89 -1.09 -0.95
N GLY A 379 -3.02 -1.78 -1.10
CA GLY A 379 -3.85 -2.21 0.02
C GLY A 379 -4.57 -1.07 0.77
N ALA A 380 -4.53 0.18 0.29
CA ALA A 380 -5.35 1.21 0.90
C ALA A 380 -6.84 0.99 0.63
N GLU A 381 -7.19 0.65 -0.62
CA GLU A 381 -8.57 0.55 -1.08
C GLU A 381 -8.76 -0.65 -2.04
N ALA A 382 -10.02 -1.00 -2.33
CA ALA A 382 -10.34 -2.13 -3.23
C ALA A 382 -9.84 -1.92 -4.69
N ASN A 383 -9.72 -0.67 -5.10
CA ASN A 383 -9.20 -0.20 -6.39
C ASN A 383 -7.69 0.09 -6.36
N SER A 384 -6.99 -0.20 -5.26
CA SER A 384 -5.54 -0.07 -5.18
C SER A 384 -4.80 -1.10 -6.04
N PRO A 385 -3.55 -0.80 -6.46
CA PRO A 385 -2.71 -1.75 -7.19
C PRO A 385 -2.54 -3.07 -6.44
N LYS A 386 -2.61 -4.18 -7.20
CA LYS A 386 -2.53 -5.56 -6.71
C LYS A 386 -1.31 -6.28 -7.23
N ALA A 387 -0.67 -5.79 -8.30
CA ALA A 387 0.42 -6.46 -8.99
C ALA A 387 1.69 -5.60 -9.05
N VAL A 388 2.10 -5.00 -7.94
CA VAL A 388 3.36 -4.22 -7.89
C VAL A 388 4.59 -5.09 -8.13
N HIS A 389 5.61 -4.51 -8.75
CA HIS A 389 6.91 -5.12 -9.04
C HIS A 389 7.70 -5.33 -7.75
N HIS A 390 7.43 -6.43 -7.04
CA HIS A 390 8.09 -6.71 -5.76
C HIS A 390 8.27 -8.21 -5.52
N ARG A 391 9.52 -8.67 -5.43
CA ARG A 391 9.86 -10.10 -5.34
C ARG A 391 9.22 -10.80 -4.13
N ALA A 392 9.41 -10.23 -2.94
CA ALA A 392 8.91 -10.87 -1.73
C ALA A 392 7.37 -10.90 -1.65
N ALA A 393 6.71 -9.92 -2.25
CA ALA A 393 5.25 -9.82 -2.22
C ALA A 393 4.58 -10.68 -3.29
N SER A 394 5.26 -10.91 -4.43
CA SER A 394 4.63 -11.55 -5.59
C SER A 394 4.16 -12.98 -5.31
N GLY A 395 4.85 -13.70 -4.41
CA GLY A 395 4.61 -15.13 -4.20
C GLY A 395 5.04 -16.00 -5.39
N THR A 396 5.92 -15.47 -6.24
CA THR A 396 6.61 -16.20 -7.31
C THR A 396 8.11 -16.07 -7.07
N TYR A 397 8.90 -17.06 -7.45
CA TYR A 397 10.28 -17.26 -7.02
C TYR A 397 11.21 -17.69 -8.19
N ASP A 398 10.87 -17.43 -9.46
CA ASP A 398 11.81 -17.59 -10.57
C ASP A 398 11.50 -16.64 -11.75
N SER A 399 12.48 -15.81 -12.14
CA SER A 399 12.37 -14.86 -13.26
C SER A 399 12.30 -15.55 -14.62
N GLN A 400 12.76 -16.80 -14.70
CA GLN A 400 12.83 -17.60 -15.93
C GLN A 400 11.61 -18.49 -16.13
N ASP A 401 10.76 -18.67 -15.11
CA ASP A 401 9.52 -19.43 -15.28
C ASP A 401 8.39 -18.57 -15.83
N THR A 402 8.19 -18.63 -17.14
CA THR A 402 7.03 -17.99 -17.79
C THR A 402 5.68 -18.57 -17.34
N ASN A 403 5.69 -19.75 -16.69
CA ASN A 403 4.51 -20.39 -16.11
C ASN A 403 4.31 -20.08 -14.63
N ALA A 404 5.23 -19.36 -13.96
CA ALA A 404 5.02 -18.94 -12.58
C ALA A 404 3.74 -18.11 -12.47
N ARG A 405 2.93 -18.38 -11.45
CA ARG A 405 1.65 -17.72 -11.19
C ARG A 405 1.53 -17.43 -9.69
N PRO A 406 0.72 -16.44 -9.29
CA PRO A 406 -0.06 -15.50 -10.12
C PRO A 406 0.81 -14.46 -10.84
N THR A 407 0.37 -13.94 -11.99
CA THR A 407 1.10 -12.88 -12.75
C THR A 407 0.44 -11.51 -12.70
N ASP A 408 -0.83 -11.49 -12.32
CA ASP A 408 -1.79 -10.39 -12.36
C ASP A 408 -2.12 -9.85 -10.96
N TYR A 409 -1.56 -10.46 -9.92
CA TYR A 409 -1.59 -9.97 -8.54
C TYR A 409 -0.40 -10.56 -7.76
N ASN A 410 -0.15 -9.98 -6.58
CA ASN A 410 0.79 -10.44 -5.59
C ASN A 410 0.05 -11.28 -4.53
N ILE A 411 0.65 -12.40 -4.11
CA ILE A 411 0.07 -13.25 -3.06
C ILE A 411 0.04 -12.53 -1.71
N PHE A 412 1.09 -11.76 -1.42
CA PHE A 412 1.15 -10.95 -0.21
C PHE A 412 0.87 -9.49 -0.56
N THR A 413 -0.07 -8.88 0.17
CA THR A 413 -0.32 -7.45 0.04
C THR A 413 0.84 -6.67 0.67
N LEU A 414 1.51 -5.86 -0.15
CA LEU A 414 2.59 -4.96 0.29
C LEU A 414 1.99 -3.64 0.79
N TRP A 415 1.34 -3.69 1.96
CA TRP A 415 0.59 -2.57 2.54
C TRP A 415 1.38 -1.27 2.50
N GLY A 416 0.76 -0.22 1.96
CA GLY A 416 1.29 1.14 1.97
C GLY A 416 2.34 1.47 0.94
N ALA A 417 2.80 0.51 0.13
CA ALA A 417 3.72 0.81 -0.94
C ALA A 417 3.07 1.77 -1.95
N LEU A 418 3.76 2.86 -2.26
CA LEU A 418 3.32 3.80 -3.29
C LEU A 418 3.79 3.28 -4.65
N ALA A 419 2.85 2.86 -5.51
CA ALA A 419 3.19 2.49 -6.88
C ALA A 419 3.72 3.71 -7.66
N GLY A 420 4.62 3.45 -8.61
CA GLY A 420 5.26 4.47 -9.45
C GLY A 420 4.30 5.51 -10.03
N GLY A 421 3.12 5.10 -10.48
CA GLY A 421 2.03 6.00 -10.85
C GLY A 421 1.76 6.09 -12.35
N PRO A 422 0.88 7.01 -12.77
CA PRO A 422 0.38 7.07 -14.13
C PRO A 422 1.37 7.70 -15.12
N GLY A 423 1.11 7.46 -16.41
CA GLY A 423 1.74 8.16 -17.52
C GLY A 423 1.27 9.60 -17.70
N PRO A 424 1.74 10.30 -18.75
CA PRO A 424 1.51 11.73 -18.94
C PRO A 424 0.05 12.12 -19.22
N LYS A 425 -0.83 11.16 -19.54
CA LYS A 425 -2.26 11.37 -19.77
C LYS A 425 -3.12 10.71 -18.69
N ASP A 426 -2.55 10.55 -17.49
CA ASP A 426 -3.19 9.91 -16.34
C ASP A 426 -3.47 8.41 -16.54
N GLU A 427 -2.93 7.79 -17.60
CA GLU A 427 -3.12 6.37 -17.88
C GLU A 427 -2.31 5.49 -16.92
N TYR A 428 -2.92 4.43 -16.43
CA TYR A 428 -2.28 3.49 -15.51
C TYR A 428 -2.63 2.05 -15.86
N THR A 429 -1.65 1.15 -15.75
CA THR A 429 -1.84 -0.29 -15.94
C THR A 429 -1.24 -1.03 -14.75
N ASP A 430 -2.09 -1.69 -13.97
CA ASP A 430 -1.67 -2.56 -12.88
C ASP A 430 -1.13 -3.88 -13.44
N SER A 431 0.17 -3.92 -13.69
CA SER A 431 0.90 -5.09 -14.15
C SER A 431 2.27 -5.16 -13.49
N ARG A 432 2.62 -6.33 -12.95
CA ARG A 432 3.93 -6.57 -12.32
C ARG A 432 5.10 -6.42 -13.28
N LYS A 433 4.86 -6.58 -14.58
CA LYS A 433 5.87 -6.40 -15.63
C LYS A 433 6.11 -4.94 -15.97
N ASN A 434 5.23 -4.03 -15.55
CA ASN A 434 5.32 -2.61 -15.84
C ASN A 434 6.03 -1.88 -14.69
N TYR A 435 7.34 -2.05 -14.60
CA TYR A 435 8.18 -1.40 -13.60
C TYR A 435 8.24 0.14 -13.78
N GLU A 436 7.75 0.72 -14.89
CA GLU A 436 7.56 2.18 -15.02
C GLU A 436 6.46 2.69 -14.07
N MET A 437 5.32 1.99 -14.05
CA MET A 437 4.12 2.40 -13.32
C MET A 437 3.94 1.70 -11.97
N ASN A 438 4.50 0.50 -11.82
CA ASN A 438 4.18 -0.43 -10.75
C ASN A 438 5.39 -0.86 -9.90
N GLU A 439 6.56 -0.27 -10.13
CA GLU A 439 7.67 -0.34 -9.17
C GLU A 439 7.28 0.36 -7.87
N VAL A 440 7.89 -0.09 -6.78
CA VAL A 440 7.77 0.47 -5.44
C VAL A 440 9.18 0.60 -4.86
N ALA A 441 9.46 1.67 -4.11
CA ALA A 441 10.80 1.90 -3.55
C ALA A 441 10.74 2.75 -2.29
N LEU A 442 11.80 2.66 -1.47
CA LEU A 442 11.94 3.45 -0.24
C LEU A 442 11.77 4.95 -0.49
N ASP A 443 12.36 5.46 -1.58
CA ASP A 443 12.32 6.88 -1.93
C ASP A 443 10.96 7.33 -2.48
N TYR A 444 10.13 6.40 -2.98
CA TYR A 444 8.76 6.72 -3.43
C TYR A 444 7.88 7.09 -2.23
N ASN A 445 8.03 6.35 -1.12
CA ASN A 445 7.23 6.56 0.09
C ASN A 445 7.71 7.73 0.97
N ALA A 446 8.97 8.13 0.90
CA ALA A 446 9.57 9.04 1.90
C ALA A 446 8.95 10.45 1.92
N ALA A 447 8.85 11.10 0.76
CA ALA A 447 8.21 12.41 0.65
C ALA A 447 6.68 12.31 0.76
N PHE A 448 6.10 11.19 0.29
CA PHE A 448 4.68 10.93 0.46
C PHE A 448 4.29 10.90 1.95
N GLN A 449 5.09 10.23 2.79
CA GLN A 449 4.94 10.23 4.25
C GLN A 449 4.98 11.64 4.85
N THR A 450 5.84 12.51 4.32
CA THR A 450 5.93 13.92 4.73
C THR A 450 4.64 14.67 4.44
N ASN A 451 4.07 14.48 3.25
CA ASN A 451 2.82 15.14 2.86
C ASN A 451 1.66 14.72 3.76
N LEU A 452 1.54 13.43 4.05
CA LEU A 452 0.51 12.89 4.93
C LEU A 452 0.61 13.48 6.35
N ALA A 453 1.80 13.43 6.96
CA ALA A 453 2.01 13.96 8.31
C ALA A 453 1.74 15.47 8.40
N PHE A 454 2.10 16.23 7.35
CA PHE A 454 1.76 17.65 7.25
C PHE A 454 0.26 17.89 7.19
N LEU A 455 -0.48 17.14 6.37
CA LEU A 455 -1.93 17.30 6.20
C LEU A 455 -2.71 16.88 7.46
N VAL A 456 -2.26 15.85 8.18
CA VAL A 456 -2.79 15.52 9.52
C VAL A 456 -2.60 16.70 10.46
N LYS A 457 -1.37 17.20 10.59
CA LYS A 457 -1.04 18.35 11.45
C LYS A 457 -1.82 19.63 11.08
N GLU A 458 -2.12 19.85 9.81
CA GLU A 458 -2.92 21.00 9.35
C GLU A 458 -4.43 20.82 9.58
N GLY A 459 -4.87 19.67 10.09
CA GLY A 459 -6.27 19.37 10.41
C GLY A 459 -7.11 18.98 9.19
N TYR A 460 -6.47 18.49 8.12
CA TYR A 460 -7.18 18.01 6.93
C TYR A 460 -7.55 16.53 6.98
N ASN A 461 -7.03 15.79 7.96
CA ASN A 461 -7.35 14.38 8.13
C ASN A 461 -8.84 14.16 8.33
N LYS A 462 -9.44 13.30 7.51
CA LYS A 462 -10.82 12.86 7.67
C LYS A 462 -10.82 11.34 7.76
N PRO A 463 -10.94 10.77 8.97
CA PRO A 463 -11.07 9.35 9.15
C PRO A 463 -12.20 8.82 8.27
N ASP A 464 -11.93 7.75 7.53
CA ASP A 464 -12.96 7.06 6.76
C ASP A 464 -13.89 6.33 7.75
N PRO A 465 -15.23 6.46 7.68
CA PRO A 465 -16.14 5.65 8.48
C PRO A 465 -15.87 4.14 8.34
N ASP A 466 -15.41 3.73 7.15
CA ASP A 466 -14.95 2.38 6.88
C ASP A 466 -13.55 2.11 7.41
N SER A 467 -12.64 3.07 7.57
CA SER A 467 -11.36 2.76 8.25
C SER A 467 -11.57 2.41 9.73
N VAL A 468 -12.65 2.90 10.36
CA VAL A 468 -13.02 2.61 11.75
C VAL A 468 -13.74 1.25 11.90
N LYS A 469 -14.35 0.72 10.83
CA LYS A 469 -15.06 -0.59 10.82
C LYS A 469 -14.32 -1.70 10.09
N VAL A 470 -13.60 -1.34 9.03
CA VAL A 470 -12.99 -2.18 7.98
C VAL A 470 -11.48 -2.27 8.19
N HIS A 471 -11.07 -2.36 9.46
CA HIS A 471 -9.81 -3.01 9.80
C HIS A 471 -9.74 -4.46 9.26
N ASP A 472 -10.88 -5.04 8.85
CA ASP A 472 -11.01 -6.29 8.08
C ASP A 472 -10.30 -6.32 6.71
N ARG A 473 -9.89 -5.17 6.17
CA ARG A 473 -9.08 -5.12 4.94
C ARG A 473 -7.59 -5.06 5.21
N SER A 474 -7.15 -4.86 6.44
CA SER A 474 -5.78 -4.45 6.73
C SER A 474 -5.15 -5.42 7.70
N PHE A 475 -4.11 -6.13 7.26
CA PHE A 475 -3.48 -7.23 7.98
C PHE A 475 -4.24 -8.54 7.86
N PRO A 476 -3.53 -9.71 7.88
CA PRO A 476 -4.14 -10.95 7.45
C PRO A 476 -5.41 -11.03 8.27
N LYS A 477 -6.53 -11.15 7.56
CA LYS A 477 -7.74 -11.59 8.19
C LYS A 477 -7.28 -12.67 9.15
N LYS A 478 -7.79 -12.65 10.38
CA LYS A 478 -8.12 -13.94 10.98
C LYS A 478 -8.65 -14.74 9.79
N ALA A 479 -7.98 -15.77 9.30
CA ALA A 479 -8.64 -16.63 8.34
C ALA A 479 -9.85 -17.05 9.16
N ASP A 480 -10.99 -16.36 8.98
CA ASP A 480 -11.98 -16.25 10.06
C ASP A 480 -12.52 -17.63 10.38
N THR A 481 -12.28 -18.54 9.45
CA THR A 481 -11.83 -19.90 9.74
C THR A 481 -10.74 -20.28 8.74
N PRO A 482 -9.60 -20.86 9.14
CA PRO A 482 -8.73 -21.51 8.17
C PRO A 482 -9.57 -22.53 7.40
N ASP A 483 -9.53 -22.45 6.08
CA ASP A 483 -10.36 -23.26 5.19
C ASP A 483 -9.41 -24.02 4.28
N ILE A 484 -8.84 -25.11 4.79
CA ILE A 484 -7.90 -25.95 4.05
C ILE A 484 -8.52 -27.33 3.92
N THR A 485 -8.60 -27.86 2.70
CA THR A 485 -9.03 -29.23 2.47
C THR A 485 -7.86 -30.11 2.05
N VAL A 486 -7.83 -31.33 2.57
CA VAL A 486 -6.89 -32.40 2.19
C VAL A 486 -7.70 -33.67 1.96
N GLU A 487 -8.00 -33.98 0.70
CA GLU A 487 -8.86 -35.11 0.34
C GLU A 487 -8.08 -36.22 -0.33
N VAL A 488 -8.27 -37.46 0.14
CA VAL A 488 -7.67 -38.64 -0.48
C VAL A 488 -8.68 -39.34 -1.37
N THR A 489 -8.33 -39.47 -2.65
CA THR A 489 -9.08 -40.23 -3.65
C THR A 489 -8.19 -41.36 -4.23
N ASP A 490 -8.70 -42.18 -5.16
CA ASP A 490 -7.92 -43.30 -5.71
C ASP A 490 -6.65 -42.79 -6.41
N LYS A 491 -5.49 -43.00 -5.77
CA LYS A 491 -4.13 -42.60 -6.21
C LYS A 491 -3.85 -41.10 -6.21
N THR A 492 -4.70 -40.29 -5.59
CA THR A 492 -4.52 -38.84 -5.51
C THR A 492 -4.76 -38.28 -4.11
N ILE A 493 -4.02 -37.24 -3.76
CA ILE A 493 -4.29 -36.37 -2.61
C ILE A 493 -4.56 -34.99 -3.19
N GLU A 494 -5.71 -34.41 -2.88
CA GLU A 494 -6.11 -33.08 -3.35
C GLU A 494 -6.01 -32.08 -2.19
N VAL A 495 -5.34 -30.96 -2.45
CA VAL A 495 -5.11 -29.91 -1.45
C VAL A 495 -5.70 -28.61 -1.98
N SER A 496 -6.56 -27.96 -1.20
CA SER A 496 -7.12 -26.65 -1.59
C SER A 496 -7.27 -25.72 -0.40
N THR A 497 -7.39 -24.43 -0.68
CA THR A 497 -7.67 -23.39 0.31
C THR A 497 -8.88 -22.57 -0.13
N GLY A 498 -9.81 -22.30 0.77
CA GLY A 498 -10.92 -21.37 0.58
C GLY A 498 -10.72 -20.05 1.34
N SER A 499 -11.80 -19.30 1.49
CA SER A 499 -11.85 -18.04 2.28
C SER A 499 -10.77 -17.00 1.94
N ASN A 500 -10.28 -16.97 0.69
CA ASN A 500 -9.17 -16.12 0.22
C ASN A 500 -7.82 -16.38 0.91
N MET A 501 -7.65 -17.53 1.57
CA MET A 501 -6.36 -17.95 2.11
C MET A 501 -5.47 -18.38 0.93
N MET A 502 -4.47 -17.57 0.57
CA MET A 502 -3.52 -17.92 -0.48
C MET A 502 -2.21 -18.45 0.11
N CYS A 503 -1.59 -19.39 -0.59
CA CYS A 503 -0.25 -19.91 -0.27
C CYS A 503 0.58 -19.96 -1.53
N SER A 504 1.69 -19.22 -1.56
CA SER A 504 2.62 -19.21 -2.71
C SER A 504 3.29 -20.57 -2.88
N SER A 505 3.64 -21.17 -1.75
CA SER A 505 4.19 -22.50 -1.65
C SER A 505 3.52 -23.25 -0.50
N TRP A 506 3.52 -24.58 -0.59
CA TRP A 506 2.89 -25.40 0.41
C TRP A 506 3.48 -26.80 0.50
N CYS A 507 3.38 -27.39 1.69
CA CYS A 507 3.66 -28.79 1.95
C CYS A 507 2.52 -29.41 2.75
N VAL A 508 2.24 -30.69 2.53
CA VAL A 508 1.38 -31.50 3.38
C VAL A 508 2.25 -32.52 4.11
N GLU A 509 2.16 -32.49 5.43
CA GLU A 509 2.82 -33.39 6.36
C GLU A 509 1.77 -34.33 6.97
N PHE A 510 1.99 -35.65 6.91
CA PHE A 510 1.07 -36.63 7.48
C PHE A 510 1.75 -37.98 7.74
N THR A 511 1.12 -38.79 8.58
CA THR A 511 1.56 -40.16 8.90
C THR A 511 0.63 -41.18 8.27
N THR A 512 1.17 -42.25 7.73
CA THR A 512 0.37 -43.37 7.21
C THR A 512 1.16 -44.67 7.24
N ASP A 513 0.46 -45.78 7.42
CA ASP A 513 1.05 -47.11 7.24
C ASP A 513 1.28 -47.42 5.75
N TYR A 514 0.54 -46.77 4.84
CA TYR A 514 0.65 -46.96 3.40
C TYR A 514 2.02 -46.52 2.87
N LYS A 515 2.75 -47.43 2.21
CA LYS A 515 4.07 -47.10 1.64
C LYS A 515 3.91 -46.32 0.33
N ILE A 516 4.18 -45.02 0.36
CA ILE A 516 4.28 -44.17 -0.83
C ILE A 516 5.69 -44.29 -1.40
N GLU A 517 5.81 -44.83 -2.62
CA GLU A 517 7.09 -45.05 -3.29
C GLU A 517 7.48 -43.87 -4.20
N ALA A 518 6.49 -43.20 -4.79
CA ALA A 518 6.71 -42.03 -5.63
C ALA A 518 5.51 -41.07 -5.59
N VAL A 519 5.79 -39.79 -5.84
CA VAL A 519 4.80 -38.75 -6.10
C VAL A 519 5.07 -38.10 -7.46
N HIS A 520 4.02 -37.72 -8.17
CA HIS A 520 4.10 -36.99 -9.43
C HIS A 520 3.49 -35.60 -9.26
N ASP A 521 3.94 -34.66 -10.08
CA ASP A 521 3.54 -33.23 -10.05
C ASP A 521 3.89 -32.47 -8.74
N CYS A 522 4.46 -33.16 -7.74
CA CYS A 522 4.94 -32.65 -6.46
C CYS A 522 6.36 -33.17 -6.14
N ILE A 523 6.93 -32.73 -5.02
CA ILE A 523 8.22 -33.17 -4.48
C ILE A 523 7.98 -33.89 -3.15
N MET A 524 8.40 -35.15 -3.05
CA MET A 524 8.46 -35.86 -1.77
C MET A 524 9.74 -35.45 -1.06
N TYR A 525 9.63 -34.51 -0.13
CA TYR A 525 10.76 -33.99 0.65
C TYR A 525 11.23 -34.98 1.71
N GLN A 526 10.28 -35.65 2.37
CA GLN A 526 10.53 -36.69 3.37
C GLN A 526 9.59 -37.88 3.12
N SER A 527 10.09 -39.10 3.34
CA SER A 527 9.31 -40.34 3.24
C SER A 527 9.41 -41.17 4.51
N GLY A 528 8.24 -41.61 5.03
CA GLY A 528 8.05 -42.69 6.00
C GLY A 528 8.78 -42.61 7.37
N PRO A 529 8.07 -42.77 8.51
CA PRO A 529 6.61 -42.84 8.69
C PRO A 529 5.92 -41.47 8.54
N ASP A 530 6.66 -40.37 8.70
CA ASP A 530 6.18 -39.00 8.53
C ASP A 530 6.51 -38.54 7.10
N TYR A 531 5.51 -38.46 6.23
CA TYR A 531 5.66 -37.99 4.86
C TYR A 531 5.53 -36.48 4.80
N ILE A 532 6.39 -35.82 4.02
CA ILE A 532 6.28 -34.40 3.69
C ILE A 532 6.29 -34.29 2.17
N ILE A 533 5.17 -33.88 1.59
CA ILE A 533 5.00 -33.71 0.15
C ILE A 533 4.71 -32.24 -0.15
N CYS A 534 5.51 -31.61 -1.00
CA CYS A 534 5.45 -30.18 -1.28
C CYS A 534 5.16 -29.89 -2.75
N ASN A 535 4.60 -28.71 -3.04
CA ASN A 535 4.37 -28.28 -4.42
C ASN A 535 5.69 -28.17 -5.19
N ARG A 536 5.68 -28.64 -6.44
CA ARG A 536 6.87 -28.67 -7.29
C ARG A 536 7.12 -27.35 -8.03
N ARG A 537 6.08 -26.53 -8.24
CA ARG A 537 6.14 -25.29 -9.01
C ARG A 537 5.29 -24.20 -8.38
N GLU A 538 5.50 -22.97 -8.81
CA GLU A 538 4.63 -21.84 -8.44
C GLU A 538 3.36 -21.80 -9.28
N SER A 539 3.28 -22.59 -10.37
CA SER A 539 2.04 -22.72 -11.13
C SER A 539 0.93 -23.45 -10.38
N ASN A 540 1.24 -24.13 -9.26
CA ASN A 540 0.29 -24.85 -8.41
C ASN A 540 0.25 -24.30 -6.97
N PHE A 541 0.25 -22.97 -6.83
CA PHE A 541 -0.06 -22.26 -5.58
C PHE A 541 -1.52 -22.51 -5.13
N LEU A 542 -1.83 -22.27 -3.86
CA LEU A 542 -3.20 -22.35 -3.34
C LEU A 542 -3.85 -20.97 -3.48
N ASP A 543 -4.98 -20.88 -4.18
CA ASP A 543 -5.54 -19.61 -4.68
C ASP A 543 -6.61 -18.98 -3.78
N GLY A 544 -6.92 -19.61 -2.65
CA GLY A 544 -7.97 -19.18 -1.74
C GLY A 544 -9.41 -19.30 -2.27
N LYS A 545 -9.62 -19.92 -3.43
CA LYS A 545 -10.94 -20.08 -4.09
C LYS A 545 -11.46 -21.52 -4.05
N GLY A 546 -10.76 -22.43 -3.38
CA GLY A 546 -11.08 -23.86 -3.32
C GLY A 546 -10.63 -24.64 -4.55
N THR A 547 -9.72 -24.09 -5.38
CA THR A 547 -9.19 -24.83 -6.54
C THR A 547 -8.24 -25.94 -6.05
N PRO A 548 -8.54 -27.23 -6.30
CA PRO A 548 -7.71 -28.32 -5.79
C PRO A 548 -6.40 -28.46 -6.57
N GLN A 549 -5.30 -28.60 -5.83
CA GLN A 549 -4.01 -29.01 -6.35
C GLN A 549 -3.83 -30.51 -6.11
N VAL A 550 -3.52 -31.24 -7.18
CA VAL A 550 -3.55 -32.71 -7.18
C VAL A 550 -2.14 -33.28 -7.06
N ILE A 551 -1.91 -34.03 -5.98
CA ILE A 551 -0.73 -34.86 -5.77
C ILE A 551 -1.07 -36.27 -6.23
N LYS A 552 -0.45 -36.74 -7.32
CA LYS A 552 -0.58 -38.15 -7.73
C LYS A 552 0.47 -38.98 -7.00
N TYR A 553 0.09 -40.11 -6.44
CA TYR A 553 1.05 -41.00 -5.76
C TYR A 553 1.04 -42.42 -6.34
N GLN A 554 2.17 -43.11 -6.17
CA GLN A 554 2.32 -44.53 -6.46
C GLN A 554 2.90 -45.21 -5.22
N GLY A 555 2.34 -46.34 -4.86
CA GLY A 555 2.74 -47.08 -3.69
C GLY A 555 2.08 -48.44 -3.63
N SER A 556 2.44 -49.21 -2.60
CA SER A 556 1.85 -50.51 -2.36
C SER A 556 1.82 -50.82 -0.88
N ASN A 557 0.69 -51.32 -0.39
CA ASN A 557 0.59 -52.02 0.88
C ASN A 557 -0.51 -53.09 0.79
N GLY A 558 -0.34 -54.22 1.47
CA GLY A 558 -1.29 -55.34 1.45
C GLY A 558 -2.55 -55.15 2.31
N GLN A 559 -2.85 -53.93 2.77
CA GLN A 559 -3.84 -53.66 3.84
C GLN A 559 -4.88 -52.55 3.55
N GLY A 560 -5.08 -52.13 2.29
CA GLY A 560 -6.18 -51.22 1.90
C GLY A 560 -5.75 -49.89 1.25
N PRO A 561 -6.70 -48.99 0.96
CA PRO A 561 -6.43 -47.68 0.35
C PRO A 561 -5.69 -46.74 1.32
N LEU A 562 -4.99 -45.73 0.77
CA LEU A 562 -4.39 -44.66 1.58
C LEU A 562 -5.50 -43.93 2.35
N THR A 563 -5.25 -43.67 3.63
CA THR A 563 -6.09 -42.84 4.50
C THR A 563 -5.20 -41.82 5.21
N ILE A 564 -5.72 -40.62 5.41
CA ILE A 564 -5.08 -39.52 6.14
C ILE A 564 -6.14 -38.99 7.12
N ASP A 565 -6.03 -39.37 8.39
CA ASP A 565 -6.95 -38.93 9.43
C ASP A 565 -6.60 -37.53 9.95
N GLU A 566 -5.30 -37.22 9.97
CA GLU A 566 -4.74 -35.95 10.39
C GLU A 566 -3.58 -35.58 9.48
N SER A 567 -3.50 -34.31 9.10
CA SER A 567 -2.36 -33.75 8.38
C SER A 567 -2.04 -32.35 8.87
N VAL A 568 -0.85 -31.88 8.54
CA VAL A 568 -0.41 -30.50 8.72
C VAL A 568 -0.12 -29.91 7.35
N VAL A 569 -0.85 -28.87 6.99
CA VAL A 569 -0.56 -28.07 5.80
C VAL A 569 0.30 -26.87 6.20
N MET A 570 1.46 -26.77 5.58
CA MET A 570 2.37 -25.64 5.74
C MET A 570 2.22 -24.73 4.53
N CYS A 571 2.04 -23.43 4.77
CA CYS A 571 1.89 -22.37 3.78
C CYS A 571 3.14 -21.46 3.83
N ASP A 572 3.76 -21.14 2.69
CA ASP A 572 4.84 -20.16 2.50
C ASP A 572 6.24 -20.49 3.12
N GLY A 573 6.42 -21.68 3.69
CA GLY A 573 7.70 -22.18 4.29
C GLY A 573 8.54 -23.09 3.39
N TRP A 574 8.24 -23.09 2.09
CA TRP A 574 8.87 -23.95 1.09
C TRP A 574 9.24 -23.16 -0.16
N HIS A 575 10.32 -23.55 -0.82
CA HIS A 575 10.63 -23.04 -2.15
C HIS A 575 11.24 -24.15 -3.00
N ALA A 576 10.57 -24.50 -4.10
CA ALA A 576 11.05 -25.43 -5.10
C ALA A 576 11.48 -24.65 -6.37
N PRO A 577 12.77 -24.36 -6.55
CA PRO A 577 13.23 -23.65 -7.74
C PRO A 577 13.16 -24.55 -8.99
N GLN A 578 13.36 -23.98 -10.19
CA GLN A 578 13.54 -24.77 -11.40
C GLN A 578 14.68 -25.79 -11.26
N SER A 579 14.61 -26.85 -12.09
CA SER A 579 15.34 -28.13 -11.99
C SER A 579 16.88 -28.09 -11.83
N SER A 580 17.52 -26.93 -11.92
CA SER A 580 18.95 -26.72 -11.67
C SER A 580 19.31 -26.39 -10.21
N HIS A 581 18.35 -25.98 -9.38
CA HIS A 581 18.60 -25.56 -7.99
C HIS A 581 17.96 -26.53 -6.98
N LYS A 582 18.47 -26.53 -5.75
CA LYS A 582 17.94 -27.39 -4.68
C LYS A 582 16.71 -26.75 -4.04
N PRO A 583 15.64 -27.51 -3.81
CA PRO A 583 14.54 -27.05 -2.98
C PRO A 583 15.00 -26.65 -1.58
N MET A 584 14.36 -25.63 -1.03
CA MET A 584 14.58 -25.15 0.33
C MET A 584 13.32 -25.35 1.15
N TYR A 585 13.46 -26.09 2.24
CA TYR A 585 12.44 -26.26 3.27
C TYR A 585 12.84 -25.43 4.47
N LYS A 586 12.08 -24.37 4.75
CA LYS A 586 12.26 -23.44 5.87
C LYS A 586 10.94 -23.37 6.65
N PRO A 587 10.58 -24.43 7.38
CA PRO A 587 9.29 -24.50 8.06
C PRO A 587 9.08 -23.40 9.09
N GLU A 588 10.15 -22.80 9.60
CA GLU A 588 10.14 -21.60 10.45
C GLU A 588 9.58 -20.35 9.75
N ASN A 589 9.64 -20.29 8.41
CA ASN A 589 9.06 -19.22 7.61
C ASN A 589 7.61 -19.52 7.18
N GLY A 590 7.13 -20.74 7.45
CA GLY A 590 5.81 -21.18 7.02
C GLY A 590 4.76 -21.10 8.12
N ARG A 591 3.52 -20.79 7.75
CA ARG A 591 2.37 -20.95 8.63
C ARG A 591 1.86 -22.39 8.56
N LYS A 592 1.81 -23.06 9.70
CA LYS A 592 1.34 -24.45 9.82
C LYS A 592 -0.12 -24.51 10.28
N TYR A 593 -0.88 -25.40 9.68
CA TYR A 593 -2.29 -25.60 9.95
C TYR A 593 -2.57 -27.10 10.08
N LYS A 594 -3.11 -27.50 11.22
CA LYS A 594 -3.60 -28.87 11.43
C LYS A 594 -4.95 -29.03 10.76
N VAL A 595 -5.08 -30.08 9.95
CA VAL A 595 -6.28 -30.47 9.21
C VAL A 595 -6.73 -31.84 9.72
N VAL A 596 -7.98 -31.94 10.18
CA VAL A 596 -8.57 -33.20 10.65
C VAL A 596 -9.58 -33.71 9.63
N GLY A 597 -9.50 -35.01 9.30
CA GLY A 597 -10.28 -35.60 8.20
C GLY A 597 -9.98 -34.92 6.87
N SER A 598 -11.03 -34.61 6.09
CA SER A 598 -10.89 -33.86 4.83
C SER A 598 -10.67 -32.35 5.01
N GLY A 599 -10.75 -31.82 6.24
CA GLY A 599 -10.56 -30.41 6.53
C GLY A 599 -11.80 -29.53 6.31
N GLY A 600 -11.54 -28.30 5.87
CA GLY A 600 -12.50 -27.22 5.69
C GLY A 600 -12.65 -26.32 6.93
N VAL A 601 -13.50 -25.30 6.78
CA VAL A 601 -13.93 -24.38 7.85
C VAL A 601 -14.31 -25.15 9.13
N GLY A 602 -13.63 -24.87 10.24
CA GLY A 602 -13.89 -25.48 11.55
C GLY A 602 -13.18 -26.81 11.83
N ASN A 603 -12.65 -27.47 10.80
CA ASN A 603 -11.80 -28.67 10.92
C ASN A 603 -10.31 -28.38 10.64
N THR A 604 -9.98 -27.11 10.44
CA THR A 604 -8.62 -26.62 10.26
C THR A 604 -8.23 -25.70 11.42
N THR A 605 -7.13 -26.01 12.10
CA THR A 605 -6.64 -25.28 13.28
C THR A 605 -5.24 -24.71 13.01
N PRO A 606 -4.99 -23.40 13.20
CA PRO A 606 -3.64 -22.86 13.06
C PRO A 606 -2.74 -23.37 14.19
N LEU A 607 -1.49 -23.71 13.87
CA LEU A 607 -0.47 -24.19 14.81
C LEU A 607 0.55 -23.10 15.18
N PHE A 608 0.15 -21.85 15.08
CA PHE A 608 0.90 -20.69 15.51
C PHE A 608 0.02 -19.88 16.47
N GLU A 609 0.64 -19.15 17.39
CA GLU A 609 -0.11 -18.21 18.21
C GLU A 609 -0.78 -17.21 17.26
N GLN A 610 -2.11 -17.16 17.27
CA GLN A 610 -2.81 -16.02 16.71
C GLN A 610 -2.39 -14.84 17.58
N SER A 611 -1.50 -13.99 17.08
CA SER A 611 -1.21 -12.71 17.70
C SER A 611 -2.48 -11.87 17.57
N GLU A 612 -3.39 -12.06 18.52
CA GLU A 612 -4.65 -11.36 18.59
C GLU A 612 -4.36 -9.88 18.88
N CYS A 613 -4.91 -9.03 18.02
CA CYS A 613 -5.09 -7.61 18.24
C CYS A 613 -3.88 -6.73 17.88
N TRP A 614 -3.82 -6.36 16.60
CA TRP A 614 -2.88 -5.39 16.06
C TRP A 614 -3.59 -4.57 14.97
N PRO A 615 -3.63 -3.20 15.04
CA PRO A 615 -2.85 -2.32 15.91
C PRO A 615 -3.46 -2.09 17.31
N ALA A 616 -2.59 -1.67 18.25
CA ALA A 616 -2.89 -1.44 19.67
C ALA A 616 -4.03 -0.45 19.98
N PHE A 617 -4.48 0.38 19.03
CA PHE A 617 -5.58 1.32 19.26
C PHE A 617 -6.98 0.70 19.08
N LEU A 618 -7.07 -0.52 18.53
CA LEU A 618 -8.34 -1.24 18.37
C LEU A 618 -8.72 -2.11 19.57
N CYS A 619 -7.76 -2.33 20.45
CA CYS A 619 -7.91 -3.19 21.61
C CYS A 619 -8.18 -2.30 22.82
N GLY A 620 -9.41 -1.77 22.90
CA GLY A 620 -9.88 -1.06 24.08
C GLY A 620 -9.71 -1.95 25.32
N GLY A 621 -8.67 -1.70 26.11
CA GLY A 621 -8.31 -2.50 27.27
C GLY A 621 -7.16 -1.92 28.09
N SER A 622 -7.38 -0.76 28.74
CA SER A 622 -6.70 -0.33 29.97
C SER A 622 -5.19 -0.58 30.08
N THR A 623 -4.38 0.32 29.55
CA THR A 623 -3.17 0.74 30.27
C THR A 623 -3.24 2.25 30.51
N SER A 624 -3.30 2.62 31.80
CA SER A 624 -3.42 4.00 32.25
C SER A 624 -2.21 4.83 31.79
N PRO A 625 -2.40 5.93 31.04
CA PRO A 625 -1.37 6.95 30.92
C PRO A 625 -1.31 7.72 32.24
N LYS A 626 -0.11 7.88 32.79
CA LYS A 626 0.15 8.74 33.95
C LYS A 626 -0.43 10.14 33.69
N THR A 627 -1.27 10.57 34.63
CA THR A 627 -2.02 11.82 34.63
C THR A 627 -1.08 13.02 34.49
N THR A 628 -1.28 13.84 33.45
CA THR A 628 -0.85 15.24 33.46
C THR A 628 -2.09 16.11 33.28
N THR A 629 -2.46 16.79 34.35
CA THR A 629 -3.68 17.59 34.47
C THR A 629 -3.59 18.87 33.62
N ILE A 630 -4.41 18.98 32.58
CA ILE A 630 -4.70 20.28 31.93
C ILE A 630 -6.18 20.59 32.16
N LYS A 631 -6.44 21.65 32.93
CA LYS A 631 -7.77 22.21 33.20
C LYS A 631 -8.43 22.66 31.90
N LYS A 632 -9.57 22.07 31.55
CA LYS A 632 -10.45 22.54 30.48
C LYS A 632 -11.57 23.39 31.07
N THR A 633 -11.63 24.65 30.65
CA THR A 633 -12.69 25.60 30.98
C THR A 633 -13.99 25.20 30.30
N THR A 634 -15.05 25.00 31.08
CA THR A 634 -16.39 24.64 30.60
C THR A 634 -17.19 25.89 30.27
N THR A 635 -17.55 26.07 29.00
CA THR A 635 -18.62 27.00 28.59
C THR A 635 -19.87 26.17 28.31
N THR A 636 -20.92 26.44 29.07
CA THR A 636 -22.22 25.76 29.01
C THR A 636 -23.08 26.40 27.92
N THR A 637 -23.54 25.61 26.95
CA THR A 637 -24.68 25.98 26.10
C THR A 637 -25.76 24.90 26.17
N LYS A 638 -26.99 25.36 26.37
CA LYS A 638 -28.19 24.60 26.69
C LYS A 638 -28.58 23.60 25.59
N LYS A 639 -29.01 22.42 26.06
CA LYS A 639 -29.87 21.47 25.34
C LYS A 639 -31.18 22.15 24.89
N SER A 640 -31.55 21.93 23.64
CA SER A 640 -32.94 21.93 23.16
C SER A 640 -33.33 20.51 22.75
N ASP A 641 -34.54 20.12 23.11
CA ASP A 641 -35.14 18.79 22.96
C ASP A 641 -35.47 18.39 21.50
N PRO A 642 -35.73 17.09 21.24
CA PRO A 642 -35.61 16.47 19.92
C PRO A 642 -36.92 16.50 19.12
N THR A 643 -36.81 16.62 17.80
CA THR A 643 -37.94 16.37 16.88
C THR A 643 -37.53 15.44 15.74
N ASN A 644 -38.17 14.27 15.74
CA ASN A 644 -38.44 13.31 14.66
C ASN A 644 -37.26 12.70 13.89
N SER A 645 -36.88 11.50 14.37
CA SER A 645 -36.11 10.48 13.68
C SER A 645 -36.90 9.82 12.54
N ASN A 646 -36.50 10.07 11.30
CA ASN A 646 -36.45 9.00 10.29
C ASN A 646 -35.03 8.44 10.36
N SER A 647 -34.91 7.14 10.63
CA SER A 647 -33.66 6.47 11.03
C SER A 647 -32.62 6.48 9.92
N CYS A 648 -31.85 7.54 9.90
CA CYS A 648 -30.64 7.68 9.13
C CYS A 648 -29.58 6.72 9.68
N PHE A 649 -29.09 5.84 8.80
CA PHE A 649 -28.26 4.69 9.14
C PHE A 649 -26.93 5.07 9.81
N SER A 650 -26.40 6.26 9.51
CA SER A 650 -25.11 6.74 10.02
C SER A 650 -25.12 7.09 11.51
N VAL A 651 -26.29 7.38 12.10
CA VAL A 651 -26.41 7.72 13.53
C VAL A 651 -26.03 6.54 14.42
N ALA A 652 -26.39 5.32 14.01
CA ALA A 652 -25.98 4.10 14.70
C ALA A 652 -24.47 3.87 14.64
N GLN A 653 -23.78 4.55 13.73
CA GLN A 653 -22.35 4.44 13.48
C GLN A 653 -21.56 5.63 14.07
N GLY A 654 -22.21 6.52 14.81
CA GLY A 654 -21.58 7.68 15.45
C GLY A 654 -21.49 8.92 14.56
N TYR A 655 -22.07 8.92 13.36
CA TYR A 655 -22.04 10.03 12.41
C TYR A 655 -23.41 10.70 12.25
N PRO A 656 -23.48 12.04 12.09
CA PRO A 656 -24.75 12.74 11.88
C PRO A 656 -25.38 12.38 10.53
N CYS A 657 -26.61 12.85 10.31
CA CYS A 657 -27.28 12.74 9.02
C CYS A 657 -27.03 13.96 8.18
N CYS A 658 -26.89 13.78 6.87
CA CYS A 658 -26.71 14.90 5.98
C CYS A 658 -27.99 15.72 5.90
N GLY A 659 -27.83 17.04 5.85
CA GLY A 659 -28.86 17.96 5.40
C GLY A 659 -29.37 17.63 3.99
N ALA A 660 -30.56 18.12 3.66
CA ALA A 660 -31.13 17.91 2.33
C ALA A 660 -30.25 18.56 1.24
N GLY A 661 -29.98 17.83 0.16
CA GLY A 661 -29.23 18.34 -1.00
C GLY A 661 -27.71 18.19 -0.93
N ILE A 662 -27.16 17.51 0.09
CA ILE A 662 -25.74 17.13 0.12
C ILE A 662 -25.48 16.05 -0.93
N PRO A 663 -24.51 16.23 -1.85
CA PRO A 663 -24.19 15.24 -2.87
C PRO A 663 -23.56 13.98 -2.26
N VAL A 664 -23.89 12.82 -2.87
CA VAL A 664 -23.26 11.54 -2.52
C VAL A 664 -21.76 11.65 -2.78
N SER A 665 -20.99 11.49 -1.70
CA SER A 665 -19.53 11.51 -1.69
C SER A 665 -18.95 10.09 -1.66
N TYR A 666 -19.69 9.13 -1.11
CA TYR A 666 -19.32 7.72 -0.98
C TYR A 666 -20.58 6.86 -0.83
N GLU A 667 -20.52 5.59 -1.23
CA GLU A 667 -21.59 4.60 -1.03
C GLU A 667 -20.97 3.27 -0.64
N ASP A 668 -21.46 2.68 0.46
CA ASP A 668 -21.04 1.40 1.00
C ASP A 668 -22.26 0.49 1.25
N ASP A 669 -22.05 -0.67 1.86
CA ASP A 669 -23.11 -1.61 2.24
C ASP A 669 -24.07 -1.05 3.30
N SER A 670 -23.71 0.03 3.99
CA SER A 670 -24.55 0.71 4.99
C SER A 670 -25.48 1.76 4.37
N GLY A 671 -25.07 2.42 3.28
CA GLY A 671 -25.86 3.40 2.55
C GLY A 671 -25.03 4.50 1.87
N GLN A 672 -25.70 5.57 1.44
CA GLN A 672 -25.04 6.70 0.80
C GLN A 672 -24.54 7.72 1.84
N TRP A 673 -23.31 8.20 1.67
CA TRP A 673 -22.66 9.15 2.55
C TRP A 673 -22.38 10.47 1.84
N GLY A 674 -22.44 11.56 2.60
CA GLY A 674 -22.08 12.90 2.16
C GLY A 674 -21.10 13.56 3.12
N ILE A 675 -20.57 14.72 2.73
CA ILE A 675 -19.72 15.56 3.58
C ILE A 675 -20.42 16.88 3.83
N GLU A 676 -20.79 17.15 5.08
CA GLU A 676 -21.45 18.38 5.51
C GLU A 676 -20.62 19.08 6.58
N ASN A 677 -20.33 20.36 6.39
CA ASN A 677 -19.48 21.17 7.29
C ASN A 677 -18.12 20.52 7.61
N GLY A 678 -17.56 19.78 6.65
CA GLY A 678 -16.28 19.11 6.79
C GLY A 678 -16.31 17.75 7.49
N ASN A 679 -17.47 17.28 7.96
CA ASN A 679 -17.64 15.98 8.62
C ASN A 679 -18.46 15.02 7.76
N TRP A 680 -18.19 13.72 7.89
CA TRP A 680 -19.00 12.67 7.27
C TRP A 680 -20.41 12.65 7.86
N CYS A 681 -21.39 12.45 6.99
CA CYS A 681 -22.79 12.30 7.36
C CYS A 681 -23.47 11.25 6.48
N GLY A 682 -24.47 10.56 7.01
CA GLY A 682 -25.28 9.61 6.25
C GLY A 682 -26.40 10.32 5.50
N ILE A 683 -26.47 10.11 4.19
CA ILE A 683 -27.59 10.56 3.37
C ILE A 683 -28.72 9.58 3.59
N ALA A 684 -29.72 10.02 4.38
CA ALA A 684 -30.88 9.21 4.64
C ALA A 684 -31.60 8.91 3.30
N PRO A 685 -31.91 7.63 3.00
CA PRO A 685 -32.79 7.35 1.88
C PRO A 685 -34.12 8.04 2.18
N ILE A 686 -34.66 8.79 1.22
CA ILE A 686 -35.99 9.37 1.33
C ILE A 686 -36.99 8.20 1.25
N LYS A 687 -37.23 7.51 2.36
CA LYS A 687 -38.30 6.53 2.50
C LYS A 687 -39.51 7.23 3.11
N GLU A 688 -40.52 7.42 2.28
CA GLU A 688 -41.89 7.67 2.73
C GLU A 688 -42.35 6.51 3.61
N SER A 689 -42.85 6.79 4.83
CA SER A 689 -43.39 5.74 5.71
C SER A 689 -44.88 5.49 5.42
N CYS A 690 -45.29 4.22 5.40
CA CYS A 690 -46.69 3.76 5.26
C CYS A 690 -47.22 3.10 6.55
N GLY A 691 -46.74 3.56 7.71
CA GLY A 691 -47.03 2.94 9.01
C GLY A 691 -46.09 1.77 9.28
N ASP A 692 -46.61 0.68 9.85
CA ASP A 692 -45.83 -0.50 10.29
C ASP A 692 -45.31 -1.37 9.14
N TYR A 693 -45.68 -1.07 7.89
CA TYR A 693 -45.21 -1.76 6.68
C TYR A 693 -44.62 -0.76 5.66
N PRO A 694 -43.64 -1.19 4.85
CA PRO A 694 -43.05 -0.35 3.80
C PRO A 694 -44.09 0.05 2.74
N CYS A 695 -43.96 1.26 2.18
CA CYS A 695 -44.79 1.69 1.05
C CYS A 695 -44.38 0.94 -0.22
N CYS A 696 -45.34 0.43 -0.99
CA CYS A 696 -45.05 -0.09 -2.32
C CYS A 696 -44.58 1.05 -3.24
N THR A 697 -43.64 0.73 -4.12
CA THR A 697 -43.20 1.64 -5.17
C THR A 697 -44.12 1.59 -6.40
N GLY A 698 -44.75 0.44 -6.64
CA GLY A 698 -45.79 0.23 -7.66
C GLY A 698 -47.23 0.33 -7.13
N CYS A 699 -48.19 0.31 -8.06
CA CYS A 699 -49.63 0.38 -7.79
C CYS A 699 -50.36 -0.97 -7.96
N ASP A 700 -49.61 -2.07 -8.14
CA ASP A 700 -50.17 -3.39 -8.41
C ASP A 700 -50.66 -4.06 -7.13
N VAL A 701 -51.99 -4.09 -6.99
CA VAL A 701 -52.67 -4.64 -5.82
C VAL A 701 -52.68 -6.17 -5.89
N GLN A 702 -51.96 -6.80 -4.97
CA GLN A 702 -51.91 -8.25 -4.80
C GLN A 702 -52.96 -8.75 -3.79
N TYR A 703 -53.38 -7.89 -2.84
CA TYR A 703 -54.37 -8.22 -1.83
C TYR A 703 -55.07 -6.96 -1.30
N THR A 704 -56.31 -7.08 -0.82
CA THR A 704 -57.07 -5.93 -0.28
C THR A 704 -57.93 -6.33 0.90
N ASP A 705 -57.83 -5.54 1.97
CA ASP A 705 -58.68 -5.54 3.16
C ASP A 705 -59.23 -4.12 3.42
N ASP A 706 -59.00 -3.53 4.61
CA ASP A 706 -59.19 -2.11 4.88
C ASP A 706 -58.11 -1.22 4.24
N LYS A 707 -57.06 -1.82 3.66
CA LYS A 707 -55.97 -1.19 2.90
C LYS A 707 -55.65 -1.99 1.63
N LYS A 708 -54.88 -1.40 0.72
CA LYS A 708 -54.40 -2.06 -0.50
C LYS A 708 -52.96 -2.53 -0.32
N TRP A 709 -52.67 -3.75 -0.72
CA TRP A 709 -51.37 -4.40 -0.49
C TRP A 709 -50.72 -4.84 -1.80
N GLY A 710 -49.41 -4.68 -1.89
CA GLY A 710 -48.57 -5.19 -2.97
C GLY A 710 -47.47 -6.10 -2.44
N VAL A 711 -46.77 -6.77 -3.34
CA VAL A 711 -45.60 -7.60 -3.01
C VAL A 711 -44.43 -7.16 -3.90
N GLU A 712 -43.35 -6.71 -3.26
CA GLU A 712 -42.12 -6.28 -3.93
C GLU A 712 -40.93 -6.97 -3.27
N ASN A 713 -40.00 -7.52 -4.06
CA ASN A 713 -38.83 -8.28 -3.58
C ASN A 713 -39.21 -9.37 -2.56
N ASN A 714 -40.29 -10.12 -2.85
CA ASN A 714 -40.85 -11.17 -1.98
C ASN A 714 -41.33 -10.70 -0.58
N ASN A 715 -41.55 -9.40 -0.37
CA ASN A 715 -42.05 -8.84 0.88
C ASN A 715 -43.35 -8.06 0.69
N TRP A 716 -44.24 -8.10 1.69
CA TRP A 716 -45.49 -7.34 1.69
C TRP A 716 -45.26 -5.84 1.88
N CYS A 717 -45.95 -5.03 1.09
CA CYS A 717 -45.94 -3.57 1.18
C CYS A 717 -47.36 -2.98 1.08
N LEU A 718 -47.55 -1.76 1.58
CA LEU A 718 -48.82 -1.03 1.55
C LEU A 718 -48.87 -0.04 0.39
N ILE A 719 -49.96 -0.08 -0.38
CA ILE A 719 -50.22 0.80 -1.52
C ILE A 719 -51.09 1.97 -1.05
N LYS A 720 -50.59 3.18 -1.28
CA LYS A 720 -51.22 4.44 -0.90
C LYS A 720 -52.15 4.94 -2.02
N GLU A 721 -53.42 5.20 -1.69
CA GLU A 721 -54.44 5.56 -2.69
C GLU A 721 -54.16 6.88 -3.40
N ASP A 722 -53.52 7.84 -2.73
CA ASP A 722 -53.11 9.13 -3.26
C ASP A 722 -51.99 9.03 -4.31
N LYS A 723 -51.15 7.98 -4.25
CA LYS A 723 -50.09 7.72 -5.24
C LYS A 723 -50.60 7.11 -6.55
N CYS A 724 -51.73 6.42 -6.49
CA CYS A 724 -52.27 5.66 -7.62
C CYS A 724 -53.47 6.33 -8.29
N GLN A 725 -53.80 7.56 -7.91
CA GLN A 725 -54.80 8.36 -8.62
C GLN A 725 -54.15 9.16 -9.74
N GLY A 726 -54.20 8.59 -10.95
CA GLY A 726 -54.01 9.32 -12.19
C GLY A 726 -52.80 8.91 -12.99
N SER A 727 -52.87 7.75 -13.65
CA SER A 727 -52.28 7.61 -14.98
C SER A 727 -53.00 6.50 -15.76
N SER A 728 -53.53 6.92 -16.90
CA SER A 728 -54.22 6.15 -17.92
C SER A 728 -53.36 4.96 -18.40
N GLY A 729 -53.95 3.77 -18.41
CA GLY A 729 -53.32 2.54 -18.87
C GLY A 729 -52.81 2.63 -20.31
N THR A 730 -51.54 2.28 -20.49
CA THR A 730 -51.01 1.88 -21.79
C THR A 730 -51.17 0.37 -21.89
N VAL A 731 -52.08 -0.07 -22.77
CA VAL A 731 -52.31 -1.50 -23.02
C VAL A 731 -51.08 -2.05 -23.71
N THR A 732 -50.36 -2.94 -23.02
CA THR A 732 -49.22 -3.69 -23.56
C THR A 732 -49.69 -5.04 -24.09
N CYS A 733 -49.16 -5.47 -25.24
CA CYS A 733 -49.42 -6.79 -25.79
C CYS A 733 -48.12 -7.57 -25.99
N THR A 734 -48.25 -8.89 -26.00
CA THR A 734 -47.13 -9.83 -26.16
C THR A 734 -46.30 -9.48 -27.40
N GLY A 735 -44.97 -9.48 -27.30
CA GLY A 735 -44.11 -9.28 -28.49
C GLY A 735 -44.06 -7.86 -29.06
N GLN A 736 -44.71 -6.87 -28.44
CA GLN A 736 -44.67 -5.46 -28.89
C GLN A 736 -43.24 -4.90 -28.88
N ASN A 737 -42.42 -5.29 -27.90
CA ASN A 737 -41.01 -4.91 -27.82
C ASN A 737 -40.14 -5.61 -28.89
N LEU A 738 -40.68 -6.63 -29.56
CA LEU A 738 -40.05 -7.35 -30.67
C LEU A 738 -40.60 -6.90 -32.03
N GLY A 739 -41.45 -5.86 -32.06
CA GLY A 739 -41.96 -5.24 -33.28
C GLY A 739 -43.28 -5.81 -33.82
N TYR A 740 -43.91 -6.74 -33.10
CA TYR A 740 -45.19 -7.34 -33.53
C TYR A 740 -46.40 -6.50 -33.09
N PRO A 741 -47.42 -6.32 -33.94
CA PRO A 741 -48.62 -5.55 -33.61
C PRO A 741 -49.54 -6.33 -32.66
N CYS A 742 -50.42 -5.64 -31.93
CA CYS A 742 -51.42 -6.31 -31.10
C CYS A 742 -52.56 -6.90 -31.95
N CYS A 743 -53.07 -8.06 -31.54
CA CYS A 743 -54.26 -8.66 -32.15
C CYS A 743 -55.54 -7.90 -31.76
N ASP A 744 -56.53 -7.96 -32.65
CA ASP A 744 -57.86 -7.37 -32.42
C ASP A 744 -58.78 -8.32 -31.65
N THR A 745 -58.44 -9.61 -31.60
CA THR A 745 -59.17 -10.66 -30.88
C THR A 745 -58.32 -11.24 -29.76
N CYS A 746 -58.95 -11.89 -28.78
CA CYS A 746 -58.29 -12.60 -27.68
C CYS A 746 -58.08 -14.10 -27.95
N GLU A 747 -58.16 -14.53 -29.22
CA GLU A 747 -58.06 -15.94 -29.59
C GLU A 747 -56.59 -16.33 -29.80
N ALA A 748 -56.07 -17.16 -28.91
CA ALA A 748 -54.69 -17.63 -28.94
C ALA A 748 -54.57 -18.84 -29.87
N ILE A 749 -53.70 -18.72 -30.89
CA ILE A 749 -53.39 -19.82 -31.82
C ILE A 749 -52.02 -20.42 -31.55
N TYR A 750 -51.19 -19.73 -30.76
CA TYR A 750 -49.89 -20.22 -30.31
C TYR A 750 -49.48 -19.53 -28.99
N THR A 751 -48.68 -20.18 -28.15
CA THR A 751 -48.20 -19.61 -26.88
C THR A 751 -46.79 -20.12 -26.62
N ASP A 752 -45.88 -19.21 -26.28
CA ASP A 752 -44.51 -19.50 -25.93
C ASP A 752 -44.08 -18.71 -24.68
N GLU A 753 -42.79 -18.77 -24.35
CA GLU A 753 -42.20 -18.11 -23.18
C GLU A 753 -42.31 -16.58 -23.22
N SER A 754 -42.56 -16.00 -24.41
CA SER A 754 -42.76 -14.54 -24.56
C SER A 754 -44.22 -14.12 -24.37
N GLY A 755 -45.18 -15.04 -24.52
CA GLY A 755 -46.59 -14.83 -24.23
C GLY A 755 -47.54 -15.51 -25.22
N LYS A 756 -48.79 -15.04 -25.30
CA LYS A 756 -49.81 -15.61 -26.18
C LYS A 756 -49.90 -14.84 -27.50
N TRP A 757 -50.05 -15.57 -28.60
CA TRP A 757 -49.98 -15.05 -29.96
C TRP A 757 -51.22 -15.40 -30.79
N GLY A 758 -51.62 -14.45 -31.64
CA GLY A 758 -52.70 -14.54 -32.62
C GLY A 758 -52.20 -14.32 -34.05
N ILE A 759 -53.12 -14.34 -35.02
CA ILE A 759 -52.85 -13.96 -36.41
C ILE A 759 -53.83 -12.88 -36.84
N LYS A 760 -53.30 -11.81 -37.41
CA LYS A 760 -54.08 -10.69 -37.94
C LYS A 760 -53.64 -10.42 -39.38
N ASN A 761 -54.59 -10.49 -40.32
CA ASN A 761 -54.37 -10.31 -41.76
C ASN A 761 -53.31 -11.24 -42.38
N GLY A 762 -53.08 -12.42 -41.80
CA GLY A 762 -52.11 -13.42 -42.27
C GLY A 762 -50.74 -13.34 -41.62
N ASP A 763 -50.49 -12.34 -40.76
CA ASP A 763 -49.23 -12.15 -40.04
C ASP A 763 -49.39 -12.33 -38.52
N TRP A 764 -48.29 -12.67 -37.84
CA TRP A 764 -48.25 -12.87 -36.38
C TRP A 764 -48.52 -11.58 -35.61
N CYS A 765 -49.39 -11.66 -34.60
CA CYS A 765 -49.70 -10.57 -33.68
C CYS A 765 -49.69 -11.03 -32.22
N GLY A 766 -49.44 -10.10 -31.31
CA GLY A 766 -49.43 -10.35 -29.87
C GLY A 766 -50.79 -10.13 -29.21
N LEU A 767 -51.21 -11.03 -28.31
CA LEU A 767 -52.43 -10.79 -27.54
C LEU A 767 -52.18 -9.74 -26.45
N LYS A 768 -53.18 -8.88 -26.25
CA LYS A 768 -53.19 -7.86 -25.19
C LYS A 768 -53.16 -8.54 -23.83
N SER A 769 -52.55 -7.92 -22.83
CA SER A 769 -52.57 -8.40 -21.43
C SER A 769 -53.98 -8.44 -20.81
N SER A 770 -54.95 -7.77 -21.43
CA SER A 770 -56.38 -7.85 -21.08
C SER A 770 -57.10 -9.06 -21.69
N CYS A 771 -56.38 -9.87 -22.48
CA CYS A 771 -56.74 -11.21 -22.96
C CYS A 771 -55.92 -12.25 -22.16
#